data_AF-A0A367YTM2-F1
#
_entry.id   AF-A0A367YTM2-F1
#
_cell.length_a   1.000
_cell.length_b   1.000
_cell.length_c   1.000
_cell.angle_alpha   90.00
_cell.angle_beta   90.00
_cell.angle_gamma   90.00
#
_symmetry.space_group_name_H-M   'P 1'
#
loop_
_entity.id
_entity.type
_entity.pdbx_description
1 polymer ?
#
loop_
_entity_poly.entity_id
_entity_poly.type
_entity_poly.pdbx_seq_one_letter_code
_entity_poly.pdbx_strand_id
1 'polypeptide(L)'
;MTGPDTGPCQALRAAVDRIIPADEWPGGWDGGVGDYLAAPGPDLDWARPLLDSLADRLEEAGFVDLDDAARDGLLLAWERDPDVAGELAALRRVCWEGYYAARHGARPAGLEMIGFSPVPPGVEPVEPAPLSTVAVRDVRRGYDAVVIGSGPGGGSVARSLSAAGKHVLLVERAPARSNTQLRGDHLHGKRNAVYAPSAGPGPGHPRVLEDADGAVTVDGDGNGWRYGLNAMLLGGGTRIWQGMAWRFMPEDFAMASTYGNPDGASLADWPVGYDEMEPYYTRAEAELGVAGEEGALTTRTRRTGGYPMPAMGTEPAREWLAAGAERLGWGWGPIPLAINSVEHEGRPACVRCPQCVGHACPVDAKNGSHNTVVPRALATGRCELLMDTEAVEVVDAAGGARVRLLAGASGPDPVELEVGAPVVVVSAGAVETPRLLLASGLGNDHLGRHLHDHRFVTVLGEVDRPLKDYRGPGHSIATRDHEHAATIGWGGGVIVDLMGILPLTQATEPTAPGVPAWGLGHKRWMREGRRTVFGVFGIGQEVPLPSSRVRLDASVRDRWGRPAARLRKDTHPASLEVETGMAEVGVRWMQASGATTVRRHRGSATASAAGEHSSGTARMGEDPRHSATGPDGRLHGTRHVYVADASLHPTNGSVNPTLTIMANAFRVADRILADWPG
;
A
#
# COMPACT_ATOMS: atom_id res chain seq x y z
N MET A 1 -36.02 8.17 0.03
CA MET A 1 -35.82 9.62 -0.10
C MET A 1 -36.84 10.16 -1.10
N THR A 2 -37.89 10.80 -0.59
CA THR A 2 -39.02 11.35 -1.34
C THR A 2 -38.80 12.84 -1.62
N GLY A 3 -38.41 13.20 -2.85
CA GLY A 3 -38.45 14.57 -3.40
C GLY A 3 -37.57 15.65 -2.71
N PRO A 4 -37.05 16.64 -3.46
CA PRO A 4 -36.20 17.70 -2.90
C PRO A 4 -36.92 18.73 -1.99
N ASP A 5 -38.25 18.68 -1.89
CA ASP A 5 -39.08 19.69 -1.18
C ASP A 5 -39.82 19.14 0.05
N THR A 6 -39.23 18.20 0.79
CA THR A 6 -39.77 17.75 2.10
C THR A 6 -38.91 18.29 3.25
N GLY A 7 -39.55 18.68 4.36
CA GLY A 7 -38.93 19.31 5.55
C GLY A 7 -37.60 18.68 6.02
N PRO A 8 -37.49 17.33 6.08
CA PRO A 8 -36.28 16.70 6.63
C PRO A 8 -35.04 16.96 5.78
N CYS A 9 -35.23 17.28 4.49
CA CYS A 9 -34.15 17.67 3.58
C CYS A 9 -33.62 19.09 3.88
N GLN A 10 -34.46 20.00 4.39
CA GLN A 10 -34.06 21.39 4.66
C GLN A 10 -33.26 21.53 5.96
N ALA A 11 -33.67 20.84 7.03
CA ALA A 11 -32.94 20.87 8.31
C ALA A 11 -31.54 20.26 8.16
N LEU A 12 -31.43 19.11 7.49
CA LEU A 12 -30.15 18.48 7.19
C LEU A 12 -29.27 19.36 6.28
N ARG A 13 -29.84 19.99 5.25
CA ARG A 13 -29.12 20.97 4.41
C ARG A 13 -28.56 22.12 5.23
N ALA A 14 -29.36 22.72 6.10
CA ALA A 14 -28.93 23.81 6.97
C ALA A 14 -27.77 23.38 7.89
N ALA A 15 -27.81 22.15 8.42
CA ALA A 15 -26.73 21.60 9.23
C ALA A 15 -25.45 21.35 8.39
N VAL A 16 -25.56 20.80 7.19
CA VAL A 16 -24.42 20.64 6.25
C VAL A 16 -23.76 21.98 5.95
N ASP A 17 -24.56 23.00 5.62
CA ASP A 17 -24.05 24.35 5.34
C ASP A 17 -23.53 25.04 6.60
N ARG A 18 -23.89 24.57 7.80
CA ARG A 18 -23.28 25.04 9.04
C ARG A 18 -21.92 24.37 9.32
N ILE A 19 -21.79 23.08 9.03
CA ILE A 19 -20.51 22.35 9.08
C ILE A 19 -19.52 22.91 8.04
N ILE A 20 -20.00 23.24 6.84
CA ILE A 20 -19.20 23.87 5.77
C ILE A 20 -19.90 25.13 5.26
N PRO A 21 -19.70 26.29 5.90
CA PRO A 21 -20.35 27.53 5.50
C PRO A 21 -19.88 28.06 4.16
N ALA A 22 -20.81 28.69 3.44
CA ALA A 22 -20.49 29.45 2.24
C ALA A 22 -19.65 30.69 2.57
N ASP A 23 -18.73 31.01 1.67
CA ASP A 23 -17.95 32.24 1.66
C ASP A 23 -17.73 32.64 0.18
N GLU A 24 -16.51 32.97 -0.24
CA GLU A 24 -16.19 33.07 -1.67
C GLU A 24 -16.31 31.72 -2.41
N TRP A 25 -16.39 30.60 -1.68
CA TRP A 25 -16.67 29.27 -2.20
C TRP A 25 -18.05 28.78 -1.73
N PRO A 26 -18.72 27.90 -2.50
CA PRO A 26 -19.99 27.30 -2.11
C PRO A 26 -19.96 26.68 -0.71
N GLY A 27 -21.13 26.68 -0.05
CA GLY A 27 -21.37 25.92 1.19
C GLY A 27 -21.30 24.41 0.93
N GLY A 28 -21.37 23.62 2.00
CA GLY A 28 -21.24 22.16 1.94
C GLY A 28 -22.22 21.53 0.97
N TRP A 29 -23.49 21.95 1.02
CA TRP A 29 -24.55 21.33 0.23
C TRP A 29 -24.32 21.51 -1.27
N ASP A 30 -24.24 22.77 -1.71
CA ASP A 30 -24.04 23.13 -3.12
C ASP A 30 -22.60 22.90 -3.60
N GLY A 31 -21.66 22.66 -2.68
CA GLY A 31 -20.27 22.35 -2.99
C GLY A 31 -19.95 20.86 -3.19
N GLY A 32 -20.95 19.98 -3.09
CA GLY A 32 -20.84 18.56 -3.46
C GLY A 32 -21.43 17.58 -2.44
N VAL A 33 -21.70 18.00 -1.20
CA VAL A 33 -22.25 17.10 -0.17
C VAL A 33 -23.68 16.69 -0.50
N GLY A 34 -24.49 17.59 -1.06
CA GLY A 34 -25.85 17.26 -1.51
C GLY A 34 -25.86 16.17 -2.58
N ASP A 35 -25.01 16.31 -3.60
CA ASP A 35 -24.83 15.30 -4.66
C ASP A 35 -24.29 13.97 -4.11
N TYR A 36 -23.44 14.02 -3.08
CA TYR A 36 -22.92 12.84 -2.42
C TYR A 36 -24.01 12.08 -1.64
N LEU A 37 -24.87 12.79 -0.91
CA LEU A 37 -26.01 12.21 -0.18
C LEU A 37 -27.09 11.64 -1.13
N ALA A 38 -27.33 12.32 -2.25
CA ALA A 38 -28.28 11.90 -3.27
C ALA A 38 -27.81 10.68 -4.09
N ALA A 39 -26.54 10.33 -3.98
CA ALA A 39 -25.95 9.25 -4.73
C ALA A 39 -26.58 7.89 -4.46
N PRO A 40 -26.83 7.09 -5.51
CA PRO A 40 -27.11 5.67 -5.31
C PRO A 40 -25.82 4.95 -4.93
N GLY A 41 -25.94 3.92 -4.07
CA GLY A 41 -24.83 3.04 -3.72
C GLY A 41 -24.72 2.76 -2.21
N PRO A 42 -23.90 1.77 -1.83
CA PRO A 42 -23.82 1.27 -0.46
C PRO A 42 -22.95 2.13 0.47
N ASP A 43 -22.15 3.06 -0.06
CA ASP A 43 -21.19 3.87 0.70
C ASP A 43 -21.80 4.59 1.91
N LEU A 44 -23.07 4.99 1.81
CA LEU A 44 -23.77 5.75 2.84
C LEU A 44 -24.77 4.91 3.64
N ASP A 45 -24.88 3.59 3.42
CA ASP A 45 -25.86 2.75 4.12
C ASP A 45 -25.65 2.76 5.64
N TRP A 46 -24.40 2.87 6.10
CA TRP A 46 -24.07 3.01 7.52
C TRP A 46 -24.47 4.37 8.11
N ALA A 47 -24.48 5.43 7.29
CA ALA A 47 -24.71 6.80 7.72
C ALA A 47 -26.20 7.15 7.66
N ARG A 48 -26.95 6.62 6.68
CA ARG A 48 -28.36 6.96 6.43
C ARG A 48 -29.23 6.92 7.69
N PRO A 49 -29.25 5.84 8.51
CA PRO A 49 -30.07 5.82 9.72
C PRO A 49 -29.70 6.91 10.74
N LEU A 50 -28.41 7.24 10.85
CA LEU A 50 -27.92 8.28 11.76
C LEU A 50 -28.29 9.68 11.26
N LEU A 51 -28.23 9.90 9.94
CA LEU A 51 -28.59 11.17 9.32
C LEU A 51 -30.11 11.40 9.32
N ASP A 52 -30.90 10.35 9.13
CA ASP A 52 -32.36 10.43 9.23
C ASP A 52 -32.78 10.78 10.67
N SER A 53 -32.21 10.09 11.68
CA SER A 53 -32.40 10.43 13.11
C SER A 53 -32.00 11.86 13.43
N LEU A 54 -30.84 12.31 12.91
CA LEU A 54 -30.38 13.67 13.11
C LEU A 54 -31.32 14.70 12.47
N ALA A 55 -31.84 14.41 11.27
CA ALA A 55 -32.76 15.30 10.57
C ALA A 55 -34.02 15.54 11.40
N ASP A 56 -34.63 14.48 11.95
CA ASP A 56 -35.81 14.59 12.81
C ASP A 56 -35.51 15.46 14.05
N ARG A 57 -34.36 15.26 14.71
CA ARG A 57 -33.96 16.09 15.87
C ARG A 57 -33.73 17.55 15.50
N LEU A 58 -33.11 17.83 14.35
CA LEU A 58 -32.89 19.19 13.86
C LEU A 58 -34.21 19.89 13.56
N GLU A 59 -35.19 19.17 13.02
CA GLU A 59 -36.56 19.68 12.82
C GLU A 59 -37.26 19.99 14.13
N GLU A 60 -37.25 19.04 15.08
CA GLU A 60 -37.84 19.24 16.42
C GLU A 60 -37.23 20.43 17.16
N ALA A 61 -35.94 20.68 16.96
CA ALA A 61 -35.22 21.82 17.53
C ALA A 61 -35.46 23.15 16.79
N GLY A 62 -36.21 23.15 15.67
CA GLY A 62 -36.43 24.35 14.85
C GLY A 62 -35.13 24.90 14.24
N PHE A 63 -34.16 24.02 13.93
CA PHE A 63 -32.79 24.41 13.57
C PHE A 63 -32.70 25.40 12.40
N VAL A 64 -33.63 25.28 11.44
CA VAL A 64 -33.70 26.15 10.25
C VAL A 64 -34.02 27.60 10.63
N ASP A 65 -34.81 27.83 11.68
CA ASP A 65 -35.23 29.17 12.10
C ASP A 65 -34.25 29.85 13.06
N LEU A 66 -33.28 29.09 13.59
CA LEU A 66 -32.23 29.61 14.45
C LEU A 66 -31.24 30.49 13.66
N ASP A 67 -30.72 31.52 14.31
CA ASP A 67 -29.54 32.23 13.80
C ASP A 67 -28.27 31.37 13.90
N ASP A 68 -27.20 31.78 13.22
CA ASP A 68 -25.97 31.00 13.17
C ASP A 68 -25.31 30.79 14.54
N ALA A 69 -25.45 31.74 15.48
CA ALA A 69 -24.89 31.61 16.82
C ALA A 69 -25.64 30.57 17.65
N ALA A 70 -26.97 30.54 17.55
CA ALA A 70 -27.81 29.54 18.17
C ALA A 70 -27.60 28.16 17.55
N ARG A 71 -27.46 28.07 16.22
CA ARG A 71 -27.09 26.83 15.53
C ARG A 71 -25.74 26.30 16.01
N ASP A 72 -24.73 27.16 16.10
CA ASP A 72 -23.41 26.79 16.61
C ASP A 72 -23.47 26.27 18.05
N GLY A 73 -24.19 26.99 18.92
CA GLY A 73 -24.38 26.59 20.31
C GLY A 73 -25.05 25.23 20.45
N LEU A 74 -26.06 24.95 19.62
CA LEU A 74 -26.79 23.69 19.62
C LEU A 74 -25.91 22.52 19.14
N LEU A 75 -25.22 22.68 18.00
CA LEU A 75 -24.33 21.63 17.49
C LEU A 75 -23.19 21.33 18.47
N LEU A 76 -22.60 22.36 19.10
CA LEU A 76 -21.55 22.18 20.12
C LEU A 76 -22.06 21.50 21.39
N ALA A 77 -23.32 21.74 21.78
CA ALA A 77 -23.95 21.06 22.90
C ALA A 77 -24.15 19.57 22.57
N TRP A 78 -24.66 19.27 21.38
CA TRP A 78 -24.89 17.90 20.91
C TRP A 78 -23.61 17.12 20.65
N GLU A 79 -22.50 17.77 20.27
CA GLU A 79 -21.18 17.11 20.19
C GLU A 79 -20.72 16.54 21.53
N ARG A 80 -21.22 17.09 22.65
CA ARG A 80 -20.91 16.64 24.02
C ARG A 80 -21.99 15.73 24.60
N ASP A 81 -23.10 15.58 23.91
CA ASP A 81 -24.23 14.74 24.31
C ASP A 81 -24.01 13.32 23.78
N PRO A 82 -23.82 12.30 24.64
CA PRO A 82 -23.64 10.92 24.21
C PRO A 82 -24.78 10.37 23.33
N ASP A 83 -25.99 10.91 23.45
CA ASP A 83 -27.17 10.42 22.73
C ASP A 83 -27.22 10.92 21.28
N VAL A 84 -26.47 11.98 20.93
CA VAL A 84 -26.50 12.64 19.60
C VAL A 84 -25.11 12.76 18.97
N ALA A 85 -24.03 12.70 19.76
CA ALA A 85 -22.66 12.90 19.27
C ALA A 85 -22.27 11.96 18.12
N GLY A 86 -22.79 10.71 18.12
CA GLY A 86 -22.57 9.75 17.03
C GLY A 86 -23.21 10.20 15.70
N GLU A 87 -24.39 10.80 15.75
CA GLU A 87 -25.11 11.32 14.59
C GLU A 87 -24.38 12.52 13.98
N LEU A 88 -23.90 13.45 14.83
CA LEU A 88 -23.08 14.59 14.38
C LEU A 88 -21.71 14.16 13.82
N ALA A 89 -21.08 13.17 14.43
CA ALA A 89 -19.83 12.62 13.91
C ALA A 89 -20.04 12.00 12.51
N ALA A 90 -21.17 11.33 12.28
CA ALA A 90 -21.55 10.82 10.96
C ALA A 90 -21.78 11.94 9.95
N LEU A 91 -22.56 12.98 10.31
CA LEU A 91 -22.77 14.15 9.45
C LEU A 91 -21.46 14.81 9.05
N ARG A 92 -20.57 15.06 10.01
CA ARG A 92 -19.28 15.70 9.75
C ARG A 92 -18.41 14.87 8.82
N ARG A 93 -18.34 13.56 9.02
CA ARG A 93 -17.60 12.64 8.14
C ARG A 93 -18.14 12.70 6.70
N VAL A 94 -19.46 12.62 6.52
CA VAL A 94 -20.11 12.70 5.20
C VAL A 94 -19.88 14.07 4.54
N CYS A 95 -19.83 15.15 5.32
CA CYS A 95 -19.47 16.47 4.82
C CYS A 95 -18.03 16.50 4.26
N TRP A 96 -17.07 15.89 4.94
CA TRP A 96 -15.68 15.81 4.45
C TRP A 96 -15.53 14.94 3.22
N GLU A 97 -16.17 13.78 3.20
CA GLU A 97 -16.20 12.89 2.04
C GLU A 97 -16.83 13.58 0.82
N GLY A 98 -17.96 14.26 1.01
CA GLY A 98 -18.67 14.94 -0.08
C GLY A 98 -18.00 16.23 -0.58
N TYR A 99 -17.19 16.90 0.25
CA TYR A 99 -16.59 18.21 -0.10
C TYR A 99 -15.10 18.12 -0.47
N TYR A 100 -14.34 17.18 0.11
CA TYR A 100 -12.89 17.06 -0.04
C TYR A 100 -12.42 15.72 -0.62
N ALA A 101 -13.31 14.91 -1.20
CA ALA A 101 -12.94 13.67 -1.87
C ALA A 101 -13.50 13.63 -3.30
N ALA A 102 -12.67 13.26 -4.26
CA ALA A 102 -13.13 12.98 -5.62
C ALA A 102 -13.72 11.56 -5.68
N ARG A 103 -14.81 11.36 -6.42
CA ARG A 103 -15.37 10.03 -6.75
C ARG A 103 -15.94 10.04 -8.16
N HIS A 104 -15.83 8.94 -8.90
CA HIS A 104 -16.52 8.74 -10.19
C HIS A 104 -16.50 9.96 -11.15
N GLY A 105 -15.40 10.71 -11.22
CA GLY A 105 -15.28 11.91 -12.06
C GLY A 105 -15.84 13.21 -11.46
N ALA A 106 -16.58 13.15 -10.36
CA ALA A 106 -17.01 14.31 -9.60
C ALA A 106 -15.82 15.03 -8.95
N ARG A 107 -15.85 16.36 -9.01
CA ARG A 107 -14.86 17.25 -8.40
C ARG A 107 -15.60 18.26 -7.52
N PRO A 108 -15.75 17.96 -6.21
CA PRO A 108 -16.43 18.88 -5.32
C PRO A 108 -15.65 20.19 -5.16
N ALA A 109 -16.36 21.24 -4.77
CA ALA A 109 -15.83 22.60 -4.67
C ALA A 109 -14.62 22.69 -3.74
N GLY A 110 -14.56 21.85 -2.70
CA GLY A 110 -13.42 21.82 -1.78
C GLY A 110 -12.10 21.42 -2.42
N LEU A 111 -12.11 20.55 -3.44
CA LEU A 111 -10.88 20.20 -4.17
C LEU A 111 -10.39 21.35 -5.05
N GLU A 112 -11.31 22.05 -5.71
CA GLU A 112 -11.00 23.23 -6.51
C GLU A 112 -10.48 24.37 -5.62
N MET A 113 -11.15 24.61 -4.49
CA MET A 113 -10.79 25.62 -3.49
C MET A 113 -9.34 25.51 -3.02
N ILE A 114 -8.86 24.28 -2.83
CA ILE A 114 -7.51 24.02 -2.34
C ILE A 114 -6.50 23.81 -3.47
N GLY A 115 -6.92 23.91 -4.74
CA GLY A 115 -6.05 23.71 -5.91
C GLY A 115 -5.61 22.25 -6.12
N PHE A 116 -6.37 21.26 -5.63
CA PHE A 116 -6.05 19.86 -5.85
C PHE A 116 -6.52 19.43 -7.25
N SER A 117 -5.60 18.93 -8.08
CA SER A 117 -5.94 18.29 -9.34
C SER A 117 -5.34 16.88 -9.43
N PRO A 118 -6.17 15.83 -9.63
CA PRO A 118 -5.67 14.46 -9.75
C PRO A 118 -4.77 14.25 -10.97
N VAL A 119 -5.06 15.00 -12.05
CA VAL A 119 -4.26 15.06 -13.27
C VAL A 119 -3.86 16.52 -13.49
N PRO A 120 -2.58 16.83 -13.74
CA PRO A 120 -2.14 18.21 -13.98
C PRO A 120 -2.89 18.87 -15.16
N PRO A 121 -3.16 20.19 -15.12
CA PRO A 121 -3.77 20.90 -16.23
C PRO A 121 -2.98 20.72 -17.54
N GLY A 122 -3.68 20.51 -18.65
CA GLY A 122 -3.09 20.31 -19.98
C GLY A 122 -2.52 18.90 -20.24
N VAL A 123 -2.62 17.98 -19.27
CA VAL A 123 -2.21 16.59 -19.45
C VAL A 123 -3.41 15.73 -19.83
N GLU A 124 -3.33 15.10 -21.00
CA GLU A 124 -4.25 14.05 -21.42
C GLU A 124 -3.85 12.72 -20.75
N PRO A 125 -4.74 12.05 -19.98
CA PRO A 125 -4.44 10.73 -19.45
C PRO A 125 -4.23 9.70 -20.58
N VAL A 126 -3.23 8.85 -20.43
CA VAL A 126 -2.94 7.71 -21.31
C VAL A 126 -3.50 6.45 -20.68
N GLU A 127 -4.30 5.71 -21.45
CA GLU A 127 -4.74 4.37 -21.09
C GLU A 127 -3.92 3.35 -21.91
N PRO A 128 -3.06 2.55 -21.27
CA PRO A 128 -2.27 1.53 -21.97
C PRO A 128 -3.18 0.50 -22.66
N ALA A 129 -2.69 -0.05 -23.77
CA ALA A 129 -3.37 -1.17 -24.41
C ALA A 129 -3.49 -2.36 -23.43
N PRO A 130 -4.64 -3.04 -23.36
CA PRO A 130 -4.78 -4.24 -22.55
C PRO A 130 -3.76 -5.30 -22.94
N LEU A 131 -3.17 -5.99 -21.95
CA LEU A 131 -2.28 -7.11 -22.22
C LEU A 131 -3.05 -8.31 -22.79
N SER A 132 -2.39 -9.07 -23.66
CA SER A 132 -2.95 -10.32 -24.19
C SER A 132 -3.13 -11.35 -23.08
N THR A 133 -4.35 -11.89 -22.96
CA THR A 133 -4.69 -12.96 -22.01
C THR A 133 -5.11 -14.21 -22.76
N VAL A 134 -4.75 -15.39 -22.24
CA VAL A 134 -5.27 -16.66 -22.76
C VAL A 134 -6.71 -16.86 -22.30
N ALA A 135 -7.60 -17.31 -23.19
CA ALA A 135 -8.95 -17.66 -22.79
C ALA A 135 -8.95 -19.00 -22.06
N VAL A 136 -9.82 -19.15 -21.07
CA VAL A 136 -9.94 -20.36 -20.21
C VAL A 136 -9.97 -21.66 -21.02
N ARG A 137 -10.72 -21.68 -22.14
CA ARG A 137 -10.86 -22.85 -23.01
C ARG A 137 -9.58 -23.23 -23.78
N ASP A 138 -8.66 -22.29 -23.92
CA ASP A 138 -7.41 -22.41 -24.68
C ASP A 138 -6.21 -22.68 -23.75
N VAL A 139 -6.43 -22.71 -22.43
CA VAL A 139 -5.41 -23.08 -21.44
C VAL A 139 -5.00 -24.54 -21.64
N ARG A 140 -3.68 -24.77 -21.69
CA ARG A 140 -3.12 -26.11 -21.86
C ARG A 140 -3.22 -26.89 -20.56
N ARG A 141 -3.30 -28.22 -20.65
CA ARG A 141 -3.23 -29.09 -19.46
C ARG A 141 -1.84 -29.13 -18.82
N GLY A 142 -0.81 -28.71 -19.54
CA GLY A 142 0.58 -28.78 -19.09
C GLY A 142 1.40 -27.59 -19.58
N TYR A 143 2.24 -27.08 -18.69
CA TYR A 143 3.24 -26.03 -18.93
C TYR A 143 4.60 -26.46 -18.35
N ASP A 144 5.66 -25.78 -18.76
CA ASP A 144 6.99 -25.95 -18.14
C ASP A 144 7.00 -25.34 -16.73
N ALA A 145 6.26 -24.25 -16.52
CA ALA A 145 6.02 -23.69 -15.20
C ALA A 145 4.63 -23.06 -15.06
N VAL A 146 4.07 -23.14 -13.85
CA VAL A 146 2.92 -22.32 -13.44
C VAL A 146 3.40 -21.32 -12.39
N VAL A 147 3.15 -20.03 -12.62
CA VAL A 147 3.46 -18.95 -11.68
C VAL A 147 2.15 -18.36 -11.17
N ILE A 148 1.94 -18.41 -9.86
CA ILE A 148 0.71 -17.94 -9.18
C ILE A 148 0.96 -16.54 -8.61
N GLY A 149 0.29 -15.53 -9.18
CA GLY A 149 0.39 -14.13 -8.82
C GLY A 149 1.29 -13.33 -9.76
N SER A 150 0.77 -12.23 -10.31
CA SER A 150 1.49 -11.37 -11.27
C SER A 150 2.27 -10.21 -10.63
N GLY A 151 2.42 -10.24 -9.30
CA GLY A 151 3.13 -9.23 -8.52
C GLY A 151 4.63 -9.07 -8.88
N PRO A 152 5.38 -8.24 -8.13
CA PRO A 152 6.80 -7.99 -8.39
C PRO A 152 7.63 -9.28 -8.43
N GLY A 153 7.30 -10.26 -7.59
CA GLY A 153 7.92 -11.58 -7.58
C GLY A 153 7.60 -12.40 -8.82
N GLY A 154 6.34 -12.81 -8.94
CA GLY A 154 5.87 -13.70 -10.01
C GLY A 154 6.06 -13.14 -11.42
N GLY A 155 5.89 -11.83 -11.62
CA GLY A 155 6.21 -11.18 -12.90
C GLY A 155 7.69 -11.31 -13.28
N SER A 156 8.60 -11.16 -12.31
CA SER A 156 10.05 -11.28 -12.52
C SER A 156 10.48 -12.73 -12.79
N VAL A 157 9.86 -13.69 -12.10
CA VAL A 157 10.06 -15.13 -12.37
C VAL A 157 9.55 -15.48 -13.78
N ALA A 158 8.31 -15.11 -14.11
CA ALA A 158 7.73 -15.38 -15.43
C ALA A 158 8.59 -14.77 -16.55
N ARG A 159 9.08 -13.54 -16.35
CA ARG A 159 10.03 -12.88 -17.26
C ARG A 159 11.31 -13.69 -17.48
N SER A 160 11.90 -14.24 -16.42
CA SER A 160 13.16 -15.00 -16.51
C SER A 160 12.97 -16.36 -17.15
N LEU A 161 11.98 -17.13 -16.70
CA LEU A 161 11.72 -18.47 -17.20
C LEU A 161 11.32 -18.45 -18.68
N SER A 162 10.46 -17.52 -19.08
CA SER A 162 10.05 -17.37 -20.48
C SER A 162 11.20 -16.90 -21.39
N ALA A 163 12.07 -16.01 -20.91
CA ALA A 163 13.29 -15.61 -21.62
C ALA A 163 14.25 -16.78 -21.86
N ALA A 164 14.32 -17.70 -20.90
CA ALA A 164 15.12 -18.93 -20.99
C ALA A 164 14.45 -20.04 -21.82
N GLY A 165 13.34 -19.74 -22.50
CA GLY A 165 12.70 -20.67 -23.44
C GLY A 165 11.60 -21.54 -22.84
N LYS A 166 11.25 -21.39 -21.56
CA LYS A 166 10.20 -22.18 -20.89
C LYS A 166 8.81 -21.64 -21.21
N HIS A 167 7.85 -22.54 -21.41
CA HIS A 167 6.43 -22.21 -21.53
C HIS A 167 5.80 -22.01 -20.14
N VAL A 168 5.43 -20.77 -19.84
CA VAL A 168 4.95 -20.34 -18.52
C VAL A 168 3.47 -19.98 -18.58
N LEU A 169 2.66 -20.50 -17.66
CA LEU A 169 1.34 -19.96 -17.34
C LEU A 169 1.46 -19.02 -16.13
N LEU A 170 1.21 -17.74 -16.33
CA LEU A 170 1.10 -16.74 -15.27
C LEU A 170 -0.36 -16.55 -14.90
N VAL A 171 -0.72 -16.86 -13.65
CA VAL A 171 -2.09 -16.80 -13.14
C VAL A 171 -2.27 -15.58 -12.26
N GLU A 172 -3.29 -14.76 -12.53
CA GLU A 172 -3.66 -13.59 -11.74
C GLU A 172 -5.12 -13.67 -11.30
N ARG A 173 -5.36 -13.53 -10.00
CA ARG A 173 -6.71 -13.58 -9.42
C ARG A 173 -7.56 -12.40 -9.80
N ALA A 174 -6.95 -11.25 -10.06
CA ALA A 174 -7.69 -10.03 -10.32
C ALA A 174 -8.31 -10.03 -11.73
N PRO A 175 -9.54 -9.53 -11.88
CA PRO A 175 -10.07 -9.20 -13.20
C PRO A 175 -9.29 -8.04 -13.84
N ALA A 176 -9.38 -7.91 -15.15
CA ALA A 176 -8.78 -6.79 -15.86
C ALA A 176 -9.39 -5.47 -15.40
N ARG A 177 -8.54 -4.51 -15.05
CA ARG A 177 -8.91 -3.15 -14.65
C ARG A 177 -8.11 -2.14 -15.46
N SER A 178 -8.75 -1.05 -15.89
CA SER A 178 -8.07 0.08 -16.54
C SER A 178 -7.45 1.01 -15.49
N ASN A 179 -6.47 1.81 -15.89
CA ASN A 179 -5.92 2.87 -15.04
C ASN A 179 -6.99 3.92 -14.72
N THR A 180 -7.93 4.16 -15.64
CA THR A 180 -9.10 5.01 -15.41
C THR A 180 -9.96 4.54 -14.23
N GLN A 181 -10.21 3.24 -14.10
CA GLN A 181 -10.96 2.66 -12.97
C GLN A 181 -10.20 2.72 -11.63
N LEU A 182 -8.89 2.88 -11.68
CA LEU A 182 -7.99 2.84 -10.52
C LEU A 182 -7.42 4.21 -10.15
N ARG A 183 -7.88 5.30 -10.80
CA ARG A 183 -7.39 6.66 -10.54
C ARG A 183 -8.51 7.61 -10.15
N GLY A 184 -8.15 8.67 -9.43
CA GLY A 184 -9.05 9.79 -9.15
C GLY A 184 -10.09 9.56 -8.04
N ASP A 185 -10.47 8.31 -7.74
CA ASP A 185 -11.42 8.02 -6.65
C ASP A 185 -10.73 7.96 -5.28
N HIS A 186 -10.96 8.98 -4.45
CA HIS A 186 -10.37 9.14 -3.13
C HIS A 186 -11.07 8.32 -2.04
N LEU A 187 -12.27 7.80 -2.27
CA LEU A 187 -13.03 7.04 -1.29
C LEU A 187 -12.73 5.53 -1.42
N HIS A 188 -12.61 5.05 -2.66
CA HIS A 188 -12.33 3.64 -3.00
C HIS A 188 -10.87 3.38 -3.37
N GLY A 189 -10.06 4.42 -3.53
CA GLY A 189 -8.61 4.28 -3.72
C GLY A 189 -7.94 3.70 -2.49
N LYS A 190 -6.92 2.85 -2.67
CA LYS A 190 -6.25 2.15 -1.56
C LYS A 190 -5.50 3.07 -0.60
N ARG A 191 -5.34 4.36 -0.90
CA ARG A 191 -4.66 5.28 0.02
C ARG A 191 -5.52 5.66 1.22
N ASN A 192 -6.77 6.05 0.98
CA ASN A 192 -7.71 6.35 2.07
C ASN A 192 -8.52 5.11 2.44
N ALA A 193 -8.90 4.29 1.45
CA ALA A 193 -9.64 3.04 1.61
C ALA A 193 -10.85 3.17 2.56
N VAL A 194 -11.59 4.27 2.41
CA VAL A 194 -12.77 4.63 3.23
C VAL A 194 -13.85 3.57 3.07
N TYR A 195 -14.05 3.14 1.82
CA TYR A 195 -14.99 2.09 1.42
C TYR A 195 -14.26 0.95 0.71
N ALA A 196 -15.05 0.01 0.17
CA ALA A 196 -14.59 -1.16 -0.56
C ALA A 196 -13.50 -0.79 -1.58
N PRO A 197 -12.25 -1.22 -1.40
CA PRO A 197 -11.17 -0.78 -2.26
C PRO A 197 -11.33 -1.28 -3.70
N SER A 198 -11.17 -0.38 -4.66
CA SER A 198 -11.22 -0.68 -6.11
C SER A 198 -10.18 -1.72 -6.56
N ALA A 199 -9.11 -1.90 -5.77
CA ALA A 199 -8.01 -2.82 -6.02
C ALA A 199 -8.13 -4.15 -5.24
N GLY A 200 -9.36 -4.61 -4.99
CA GLY A 200 -9.65 -5.95 -4.45
C GLY A 200 -9.30 -6.15 -2.96
N PRO A 201 -9.59 -7.36 -2.41
CA PRO A 201 -10.15 -8.54 -3.08
C PRO A 201 -11.60 -8.42 -3.53
N GLY A 202 -12.39 -7.56 -2.88
CA GLY A 202 -13.84 -7.60 -2.96
C GLY A 202 -14.44 -8.69 -2.05
N PRO A 203 -15.78 -8.78 -2.00
CA PRO A 203 -16.52 -9.65 -1.09
C PRO A 203 -16.21 -11.13 -1.27
N GLY A 204 -16.42 -11.93 -0.22
CA GLY A 204 -16.20 -13.37 -0.24
C GLY A 204 -14.75 -13.80 -0.02
N HIS A 205 -13.91 -12.90 0.49
CA HIS A 205 -12.50 -13.14 0.80
C HIS A 205 -12.16 -12.85 2.25
N PRO A 206 -12.83 -13.50 3.22
CA PRO A 206 -12.70 -13.13 4.60
C PRO A 206 -11.30 -13.38 5.15
N ARG A 207 -10.92 -12.52 6.10
CA ARG A 207 -9.75 -12.69 6.98
C ARG A 207 -10.19 -12.51 8.42
N VAL A 208 -9.54 -13.22 9.33
CA VAL A 208 -9.68 -13.01 10.76
C VAL A 208 -8.44 -12.34 11.30
N LEU A 209 -8.57 -11.18 11.92
CA LEU A 209 -7.50 -10.44 12.56
C LEU A 209 -7.55 -10.68 14.05
N GLU A 210 -6.44 -11.10 14.65
CA GLU A 210 -6.28 -11.17 16.11
C GLU A 210 -5.64 -9.86 16.57
N ASP A 211 -6.44 -9.01 17.19
CA ASP A 211 -6.00 -7.79 17.85
C ASP A 211 -6.00 -7.98 19.39
N ALA A 212 -5.70 -6.91 20.12
CA ALA A 212 -5.68 -6.94 21.59
C ALA A 212 -7.08 -7.09 22.20
N ASP A 213 -8.12 -6.73 21.48
CA ASP A 213 -9.52 -6.71 21.93
C ASP A 213 -10.28 -7.99 21.52
N GLY A 214 -9.71 -8.81 20.64
CA GLY A 214 -10.23 -10.12 20.25
C GLY A 214 -9.97 -10.48 18.79
N ALA A 215 -10.83 -11.33 18.24
CA ALA A 215 -10.78 -11.73 16.84
C ALA A 215 -11.85 -11.00 16.02
N VAL A 216 -11.44 -10.25 15.00
CA VAL A 216 -12.34 -9.52 14.10
C VAL A 216 -12.31 -10.13 12.72
N THR A 217 -13.49 -10.39 12.14
CA THR A 217 -13.60 -10.87 10.75
C THR A 217 -13.84 -9.69 9.81
N VAL A 218 -13.14 -9.66 8.68
CA VAL A 218 -13.28 -8.65 7.62
C VAL A 218 -13.40 -9.34 6.27
N ASP A 219 -14.31 -8.91 5.38
CA ASP A 219 -14.66 -9.62 4.14
C ASP A 219 -14.24 -8.92 2.84
N GLY A 220 -13.01 -8.38 2.76
CA GLY A 220 -12.44 -7.88 1.50
C GLY A 220 -13.14 -6.69 0.82
N ASP A 221 -14.33 -6.32 1.30
CA ASP A 221 -15.23 -5.25 0.87
C ASP A 221 -15.44 -4.18 1.96
N GLY A 222 -15.15 -4.52 3.22
CA GLY A 222 -15.20 -3.61 4.36
C GLY A 222 -13.95 -2.72 4.49
N ASN A 223 -13.89 -1.98 5.61
CA ASN A 223 -12.83 -1.03 5.95
C ASN A 223 -11.43 -1.52 5.54
N GLY A 224 -10.88 -0.95 4.46
CA GLY A 224 -9.65 -1.43 3.83
C GLY A 224 -8.42 -1.31 4.73
N TRP A 225 -8.47 -0.47 5.77
CA TRP A 225 -7.41 -0.38 6.77
C TRP A 225 -7.24 -1.66 7.58
N ARG A 226 -8.35 -2.34 7.91
CA ARG A 226 -8.33 -3.62 8.62
C ARG A 226 -7.96 -4.77 7.68
N TYR A 227 -8.48 -4.77 6.46
CA TYR A 227 -8.15 -5.81 5.48
C TYR A 227 -6.70 -5.73 4.99
N GLY A 228 -6.12 -4.54 5.01
CA GLY A 228 -4.81 -4.23 4.47
C GLY A 228 -4.88 -3.51 3.12
N LEU A 229 -3.86 -2.71 2.85
CA LEU A 229 -3.76 -1.91 1.62
C LEU A 229 -3.05 -2.65 0.47
N ASN A 230 -2.76 -3.94 0.65
CA ASN A 230 -2.29 -4.82 -0.42
C ASN A 230 -3.31 -4.88 -1.57
N ALA A 231 -2.81 -4.72 -2.80
CA ALA A 231 -3.61 -4.66 -4.01
C ALA A 231 -3.68 -6.02 -4.71
N MET A 232 -4.88 -6.37 -5.16
CA MET A 232 -5.16 -7.54 -5.98
C MET A 232 -5.50 -7.05 -7.38
N LEU A 233 -4.44 -6.83 -8.15
CA LEU A 233 -4.44 -6.29 -9.50
C LEU A 233 -3.41 -7.05 -10.32
N LEU A 234 -3.53 -7.00 -11.65
CA LEU A 234 -2.38 -7.25 -12.52
C LEU A 234 -1.20 -6.38 -12.08
N GLY A 235 -0.06 -7.01 -11.77
CA GLY A 235 1.13 -6.37 -11.20
C GLY A 235 1.15 -6.25 -9.67
N GLY A 236 0.10 -6.69 -8.99
CA GLY A 236 -0.08 -6.56 -7.54
C GLY A 236 -0.01 -5.10 -7.05
N GLY A 237 0.55 -4.90 -5.85
CA GLY A 237 0.74 -3.57 -5.25
C GLY A 237 1.52 -2.58 -6.12
N THR A 238 2.42 -3.06 -6.98
CA THR A 238 3.27 -2.19 -7.83
C THR A 238 2.50 -1.38 -8.88
N ARG A 239 1.21 -1.69 -9.09
CA ARG A 239 0.36 -0.87 -9.96
C ARG A 239 -0.06 0.45 -9.29
N ILE A 240 -0.17 0.46 -7.97
CA ILE A 240 -0.71 1.57 -7.18
C ILE A 240 0.19 2.00 -6.01
N TRP A 241 1.40 1.47 -5.89
CA TRP A 241 2.40 1.89 -4.91
C TRP A 241 2.98 3.28 -5.17
N GLN A 242 3.85 3.76 -4.29
CA GLN A 242 4.57 5.04 -4.44
C GLN A 242 5.73 4.99 -5.44
N GLY A 243 6.27 3.79 -5.72
CA GLY A 243 7.42 3.61 -6.59
C GLY A 243 8.79 3.75 -5.92
N MET A 244 8.90 3.76 -4.59
CA MET A 244 10.21 3.78 -3.92
C MET A 244 10.96 2.46 -4.14
N ALA A 245 12.19 2.54 -4.68
CA ALA A 245 12.97 1.40 -5.12
C ALA A 245 14.34 1.34 -4.42
N TRP A 246 14.31 0.98 -3.14
CA TRP A 246 15.50 0.94 -2.29
C TRP A 246 16.24 -0.41 -2.38
N ARG A 247 17.57 -0.38 -2.31
CA ARG A 247 18.36 -1.57 -1.97
C ARG A 247 18.50 -1.66 -0.46
N PHE A 248 18.43 -2.88 0.08
CA PHE A 248 18.85 -3.17 1.46
C PHE A 248 20.34 -2.86 1.63
N MET A 249 20.74 -2.53 2.85
CA MET A 249 22.14 -2.43 3.24
C MET A 249 22.74 -3.83 3.45
N PRO A 250 24.08 -4.00 3.41
CA PRO A 250 24.72 -5.27 3.71
C PRO A 250 24.30 -5.89 5.05
N GLU A 251 24.13 -5.06 6.08
CA GLU A 251 23.78 -5.50 7.43
C GLU A 251 22.33 -5.97 7.56
N ASP A 252 21.41 -5.54 6.68
CA ASP A 252 20.04 -6.06 6.62
C ASP A 252 20.01 -7.57 6.31
N PHE A 253 21.03 -8.09 5.60
CA PHE A 253 21.20 -9.51 5.31
C PHE A 253 21.81 -10.29 6.48
N ALA A 254 22.37 -9.61 7.48
CA ALA A 254 23.11 -10.20 8.58
C ALA A 254 22.61 -9.69 9.94
N MET A 255 21.30 -9.46 10.07
CA MET A 255 20.68 -8.84 11.23
C MET A 255 20.92 -9.60 12.54
N ALA A 256 20.79 -10.93 12.55
CA ALA A 256 21.03 -11.73 13.75
C ALA A 256 22.52 -11.80 14.09
N SER A 257 23.39 -11.90 13.09
CA SER A 257 24.85 -11.81 13.31
C SER A 257 25.29 -10.44 13.81
N THR A 258 24.63 -9.36 13.37
CA THR A 258 25.00 -7.97 13.71
C THR A 258 24.46 -7.53 15.07
N TYR A 259 23.21 -7.87 15.39
CA TYR A 259 22.51 -7.38 16.58
C TYR A 259 22.23 -8.46 17.63
N GLY A 260 22.55 -9.72 17.34
CA GLY A 260 22.06 -10.86 18.10
C GLY A 260 20.56 -11.08 17.88
N ASN A 261 19.96 -11.98 18.65
CA ASN A 261 18.52 -12.19 18.65
C ASN A 261 17.97 -11.91 20.06
N PRO A 262 17.22 -10.81 20.28
CA PRO A 262 16.70 -10.49 21.60
C PRO A 262 15.70 -11.55 22.08
N ASP A 263 15.55 -11.68 23.40
CA ASP A 263 14.73 -12.73 24.01
C ASP A 263 13.28 -12.71 23.48
N GLY A 264 12.82 -13.87 23.00
CA GLY A 264 11.48 -14.04 22.43
C GLY A 264 11.34 -13.60 20.96
N ALA A 265 12.34 -12.93 20.39
CA ALA A 265 12.40 -12.64 18.96
C ALA A 265 12.83 -13.85 18.12
N SER A 266 12.64 -13.72 16.82
CA SER A 266 13.06 -14.69 15.81
C SER A 266 13.90 -14.04 14.71
N LEU A 267 14.72 -13.06 15.08
CA LEU A 267 15.65 -12.41 14.15
C LEU A 267 16.58 -13.48 13.53
N ALA A 268 16.80 -13.37 12.23
CA ALA A 268 17.59 -14.32 11.47
C ALA A 268 18.39 -13.60 10.40
N ASP A 269 19.50 -14.21 10.00
CA ASP A 269 20.24 -13.77 8.83
C ASP A 269 19.58 -14.30 7.55
N TRP A 270 19.78 -13.57 6.46
CA TRP A 270 19.49 -14.08 5.14
C TRP A 270 20.51 -15.17 4.79
N PRO A 271 20.12 -16.22 4.04
CA PRO A 271 21.06 -17.23 3.56
C PRO A 271 21.91 -16.74 2.38
N VAL A 272 21.84 -15.45 2.05
CA VAL A 272 22.61 -14.78 1.00
C VAL A 272 23.01 -13.39 1.48
N GLY A 273 24.16 -12.88 1.02
CA GLY A 273 24.64 -11.54 1.36
C GLY A 273 24.39 -10.51 0.25
N TYR A 274 24.68 -9.24 0.55
CA TYR A 274 24.54 -8.15 -0.42
C TYR A 274 25.33 -8.37 -1.70
N ASP A 275 26.56 -8.89 -1.63
CA ASP A 275 27.39 -9.09 -2.82
C ASP A 275 26.80 -10.14 -3.79
N GLU A 276 26.13 -11.19 -3.28
CA GLU A 276 25.39 -12.13 -4.13
C GLU A 276 24.14 -11.46 -4.73
N MET A 277 23.48 -10.59 -3.96
CA MET A 277 22.25 -9.91 -4.37
C MET A 277 22.48 -8.70 -5.30
N GLU A 278 23.68 -8.09 -5.27
CA GLU A 278 24.02 -6.86 -6.00
C GLU A 278 23.72 -6.95 -7.51
N PRO A 279 24.12 -8.02 -8.24
CA PRO A 279 23.82 -8.14 -9.66
C PRO A 279 22.31 -8.23 -9.93
N TYR A 280 21.56 -8.85 -9.02
CA TYR A 280 20.11 -8.98 -9.15
C TYR A 280 19.38 -7.68 -8.82
N TYR A 281 19.90 -6.88 -7.88
CA TYR A 281 19.42 -5.51 -7.69
C TYR A 281 19.66 -4.66 -8.94
N THR A 282 20.86 -4.72 -9.53
CA THR A 282 21.18 -4.02 -10.77
C THR A 282 20.24 -4.44 -11.90
N ARG A 283 19.97 -5.75 -12.04
CA ARG A 283 18.98 -6.27 -13.00
C ARG A 283 17.57 -5.76 -12.71
N ALA A 284 17.15 -5.77 -11.44
CA ALA A 284 15.82 -5.29 -11.04
C ALA A 284 15.64 -3.79 -11.30
N GLU A 285 16.66 -2.97 -11.02
CA GLU A 285 16.64 -1.54 -11.31
C GLU A 285 16.51 -1.29 -12.82
N ALA A 286 17.25 -2.03 -13.65
CA ALA A 286 17.19 -1.95 -15.11
C ALA A 286 15.84 -2.41 -15.69
N GLU A 287 15.35 -3.58 -15.27
CA GLU A 287 14.06 -4.09 -15.74
C GLU A 287 12.90 -3.18 -15.29
N LEU A 288 12.94 -2.66 -14.06
CA LEU A 288 11.89 -1.78 -13.55
C LEU A 288 12.00 -0.35 -14.10
N GLY A 289 13.18 0.10 -14.53
CA GLY A 289 13.43 1.50 -14.90
C GLY A 289 13.44 2.40 -13.67
N VAL A 290 14.47 2.27 -12.84
CA VAL A 290 14.63 3.08 -11.63
C VAL A 290 15.39 4.38 -11.94
N ALA A 291 14.78 5.51 -11.63
CA ALA A 291 15.40 6.82 -11.60
C ALA A 291 16.15 7.03 -10.28
N GLY A 292 17.37 7.55 -10.34
CA GLY A 292 18.16 7.80 -9.14
C GLY A 292 19.46 8.56 -9.42
N GLU A 293 20.20 8.83 -8.34
CA GLU A 293 21.51 9.49 -8.38
C GLU A 293 22.42 8.80 -7.37
N GLU A 294 23.67 8.57 -7.76
CA GLU A 294 24.68 8.08 -6.82
C GLU A 294 25.22 9.23 -5.97
N GLY A 295 25.45 8.99 -4.69
CA GLY A 295 25.96 9.98 -3.76
C GLY A 295 25.95 9.48 -2.33
N ALA A 296 25.94 10.41 -1.36
CA ALA A 296 25.96 10.11 0.08
C ALA A 296 24.95 9.01 0.47
N LEU A 297 23.72 9.14 -0.04
CA LEU A 297 22.60 8.23 0.23
C LEU A 297 22.83 6.77 -0.21
N THR A 298 23.67 6.53 -1.23
CA THR A 298 23.85 5.21 -1.85
C THR A 298 25.24 4.61 -1.61
N THR A 299 26.15 5.34 -0.96
CA THR A 299 27.56 4.95 -0.76
C THR A 299 27.75 3.55 -0.15
N ARG A 300 26.85 3.12 0.74
CA ARG A 300 26.89 1.81 1.41
C ARG A 300 26.24 0.67 0.61
N THR A 301 25.64 0.99 -0.53
CA THR A 301 24.98 0.02 -1.40
C THR A 301 25.59 0.12 -2.79
N ARG A 302 26.73 -0.54 -3.00
CA ARG A 302 27.43 -0.53 -4.29
C ARG A 302 26.48 -0.85 -5.45
N ARG A 303 26.57 -0.09 -6.54
CA ARG A 303 25.79 -0.29 -7.77
C ARG A 303 26.73 -0.46 -8.95
N THR A 304 26.83 -1.67 -9.47
CA THR A 304 27.75 -1.95 -10.60
C THR A 304 27.24 -1.38 -11.92
N GLY A 305 25.92 -1.32 -12.12
CA GLY A 305 25.30 -0.82 -13.36
C GLY A 305 24.87 0.65 -13.34
N GLY A 306 24.99 1.34 -12.21
CA GLY A 306 24.40 2.68 -12.02
C GLY A 306 22.87 2.69 -12.14
N TYR A 307 22.27 3.88 -12.14
CA TYR A 307 20.82 4.04 -12.35
C TYR A 307 20.46 4.12 -13.84
N PRO A 308 19.39 3.44 -14.30
CA PRO A 308 18.89 3.52 -15.68
C PRO A 308 18.44 4.91 -16.13
N MET A 309 18.05 5.76 -15.19
CA MET A 309 17.56 7.12 -15.44
C MET A 309 18.12 8.08 -14.38
N PRO A 310 18.29 9.38 -14.70
CA PRO A 310 18.65 10.38 -13.71
C PRO A 310 17.55 10.52 -12.64
N ALA A 311 17.91 11.00 -11.46
CA ALA A 311 16.95 11.26 -10.38
C ALA A 311 15.81 12.20 -10.83
N MET A 312 14.67 12.08 -10.14
CA MET A 312 13.56 13.01 -10.30
C MET A 312 13.99 14.44 -9.94
N GLY A 313 13.39 15.42 -10.61
CA GLY A 313 13.64 16.84 -10.33
C GLY A 313 13.31 17.25 -8.89
N THR A 314 13.89 18.36 -8.45
CA THR A 314 13.73 18.90 -7.09
C THR A 314 12.35 19.53 -6.84
N GLU A 315 12.06 19.79 -5.56
CA GLU A 315 10.92 20.56 -5.05
C GLU A 315 11.33 21.34 -3.78
N PRO A 316 10.58 22.38 -3.35
CA PRO A 316 10.94 23.20 -2.19
C PRO A 316 11.17 22.42 -0.89
N ALA A 317 10.42 21.32 -0.69
CA ALA A 317 10.60 20.42 0.45
C ALA A 317 12.00 19.79 0.51
N ARG A 318 12.55 19.38 -0.65
CA ARG A 318 13.90 18.80 -0.75
C ARG A 318 14.96 19.80 -0.31
N GLU A 319 14.94 21.01 -0.86
CA GLU A 319 15.93 22.05 -0.54
C GLU A 319 15.85 22.47 0.94
N TRP A 320 14.64 22.55 1.49
CA TRP A 320 14.43 22.90 2.89
C TRP A 320 14.97 21.84 3.86
N LEU A 321 14.67 20.55 3.62
CA LEU A 321 15.19 19.45 4.43
C LEU A 321 16.70 19.23 4.24
N ALA A 322 17.22 19.43 3.02
CA ALA A 322 18.65 19.37 2.71
C ALA A 322 19.45 20.34 3.58
N ALA A 323 19.00 21.60 3.67
CA ALA A 323 19.65 22.59 4.51
C ALA A 323 19.65 22.19 6.00
N GLY A 324 18.59 21.52 6.47
CA GLY A 324 18.53 20.95 7.82
C GLY A 324 19.51 19.80 8.03
N ALA A 325 19.62 18.90 7.05
CA ALA A 325 20.58 17.79 7.08
C ALA A 325 22.03 18.30 7.09
N GLU A 326 22.35 19.30 6.26
CA GLU A 326 23.67 19.94 6.21
C GLU A 326 24.06 20.58 7.56
N ARG A 327 23.13 21.27 8.24
CA ARG A 327 23.36 21.82 9.59
C ARG A 327 23.64 20.74 10.63
N LEU A 328 23.07 19.55 10.45
CA LEU A 328 23.28 18.40 11.32
C LEU A 328 24.53 17.58 10.92
N GLY A 329 25.15 17.89 9.78
CA GLY A 329 26.25 17.12 9.21
C GLY A 329 25.82 15.76 8.66
N TRP A 330 24.56 15.60 8.26
CA TRP A 330 24.02 14.34 7.74
C TRP A 330 24.13 14.24 6.22
N GLY A 331 24.39 13.02 5.75
CA GLY A 331 24.24 12.62 4.36
C GLY A 331 22.77 12.61 3.94
N TRP A 332 22.50 13.13 2.75
CA TRP A 332 21.16 13.17 2.16
C TRP A 332 21.23 13.02 0.64
N GLY A 333 20.10 12.72 0.00
CA GLY A 333 20.02 12.64 -1.46
C GLY A 333 18.60 12.41 -1.98
N PRO A 334 18.43 12.41 -3.32
CA PRO A 334 17.15 12.08 -3.93
C PRO A 334 16.80 10.60 -3.72
N ILE A 335 15.51 10.34 -3.60
CA ILE A 335 15.00 8.97 -3.43
C ILE A 335 15.05 8.23 -4.77
N PRO A 336 15.53 6.97 -4.79
CA PRO A 336 15.40 6.10 -5.96
C PRO A 336 13.94 5.75 -6.23
N LEU A 337 13.46 6.05 -7.43
CA LEU A 337 12.05 5.90 -7.80
C LEU A 337 11.90 5.08 -9.09
N ALA A 338 11.05 4.06 -9.04
CA ALA A 338 10.50 3.35 -10.20
C ALA A 338 9.48 4.23 -10.95
N ILE A 339 9.91 5.41 -11.34
CA ILE A 339 9.11 6.42 -12.04
C ILE A 339 10.01 7.03 -13.11
N ASN A 340 9.49 7.14 -14.32
CA ASN A 340 10.19 7.70 -15.46
C ASN A 340 10.49 9.20 -15.25
N SER A 341 11.75 9.56 -14.98
CA SER A 341 12.20 10.96 -14.93
C SER A 341 12.36 11.58 -16.32
N VAL A 342 12.59 10.71 -17.31
CA VAL A 342 12.61 10.98 -18.76
C VAL A 342 11.81 9.89 -19.45
N GLU A 343 11.48 10.07 -20.73
CA GLU A 343 10.90 8.96 -21.51
C GLU A 343 11.86 7.76 -21.50
N HIS A 344 11.33 6.57 -21.24
CA HIS A 344 12.15 5.39 -21.05
C HIS A 344 11.41 4.13 -21.52
N GLU A 345 12.05 3.35 -22.39
CA GLU A 345 11.53 2.08 -22.91
C GLU A 345 10.13 2.21 -23.53
N GLY A 346 9.88 3.32 -24.24
CA GLY A 346 8.60 3.62 -24.88
C GLY A 346 7.48 4.06 -23.93
N ARG A 347 7.76 4.25 -22.63
CA ARG A 347 6.82 4.80 -21.64
C ARG A 347 7.09 6.29 -21.38
N PRO A 348 6.06 7.15 -21.29
CA PRO A 348 6.22 8.58 -21.09
C PRO A 348 6.98 8.97 -19.80
N ALA A 349 7.52 10.19 -19.78
CA ALA A 349 8.04 10.81 -18.57
C ALA A 349 6.93 11.18 -17.58
N CYS A 350 7.27 11.28 -16.30
CA CYS A 350 6.34 11.64 -15.23
C CYS A 350 5.82 13.07 -15.37
N VAL A 351 4.49 13.21 -15.33
CA VAL A 351 3.78 14.51 -15.37
C VAL A 351 3.61 15.17 -13.99
N ARG A 352 4.20 14.60 -12.92
CA ARG A 352 4.14 15.14 -11.55
C ARG A 352 2.72 15.21 -10.94
N CYS A 353 1.86 14.22 -11.21
CA CYS A 353 0.57 14.11 -10.53
C CYS A 353 0.72 13.81 -9.02
N PRO A 354 -0.20 14.24 -8.14
CA PRO A 354 -0.09 14.04 -6.69
C PRO A 354 -0.52 12.65 -6.19
N GLN A 355 -1.05 11.79 -7.06
CA GLN A 355 -1.77 10.57 -6.64
C GLN A 355 -0.96 9.28 -6.81
N CYS A 356 0.36 9.31 -6.58
CA CYS A 356 1.18 8.12 -6.77
C CYS A 356 0.72 6.97 -5.83
N VAL A 357 0.60 7.17 -4.52
CA VAL A 357 0.12 6.12 -3.61
C VAL A 357 -1.38 5.89 -3.74
N GLY A 358 -1.78 4.62 -3.85
CA GLY A 358 -3.17 4.17 -3.82
C GLY A 358 -3.93 4.32 -5.15
N HIS A 359 -3.30 4.88 -6.18
CA HIS A 359 -3.92 5.09 -7.49
C HIS A 359 -2.99 4.72 -8.66
N ALA A 360 -3.59 4.40 -9.81
CA ALA A 360 -2.85 4.18 -11.05
C ALA A 360 -2.31 5.49 -11.64
N CYS A 361 -1.15 5.42 -12.30
CA CYS A 361 -0.56 6.58 -12.97
C CYS A 361 -1.42 7.02 -14.16
N PRO A 362 -1.69 8.32 -14.34
CA PRO A 362 -2.50 8.81 -15.44
C PRO A 362 -1.80 8.72 -16.79
N VAL A 363 -0.48 8.56 -16.84
CA VAL A 363 0.32 8.56 -18.09
C VAL A 363 1.25 7.35 -18.21
N ASP A 364 1.02 6.32 -17.38
CA ASP A 364 1.82 5.08 -17.33
C ASP A 364 3.33 5.26 -17.04
N ALA A 365 3.72 6.41 -16.48
CA ALA A 365 5.11 6.72 -16.13
C ALA A 365 5.58 6.09 -14.80
N LYS A 366 4.66 5.57 -13.97
CA LYS A 366 4.99 4.84 -12.73
C LYS A 366 5.19 3.37 -13.07
N ASN A 367 6.41 2.89 -12.89
CA ASN A 367 6.78 1.55 -13.26
C ASN A 367 6.34 0.53 -12.18
N GLY A 368 5.94 -0.64 -12.65
CA GLY A 368 5.59 -1.79 -11.84
C GLY A 368 5.55 -3.06 -12.68
N SER A 369 5.24 -4.20 -12.08
CA SER A 369 5.25 -5.49 -12.78
C SER A 369 4.33 -5.51 -14.01
N HIS A 370 3.16 -4.88 -13.90
CA HIS A 370 2.13 -4.77 -14.95
C HIS A 370 2.58 -4.08 -16.26
N ASN A 371 3.51 -3.13 -16.20
CA ASN A 371 3.96 -2.35 -17.37
C ASN A 371 5.47 -2.50 -17.67
N THR A 372 6.14 -3.43 -16.97
CA THR A 372 7.57 -3.75 -17.19
C THR A 372 7.77 -5.26 -17.45
N VAL A 373 7.96 -6.07 -16.40
CA VAL A 373 8.37 -7.47 -16.52
C VAL A 373 7.28 -8.37 -17.10
N VAL A 374 5.99 -8.16 -16.81
CA VAL A 374 4.89 -8.98 -17.36
C VAL A 374 4.74 -8.78 -18.87
N PRO A 375 4.63 -7.54 -19.41
CA PRO A 375 4.61 -7.34 -20.85
C PRO A 375 5.82 -7.96 -21.57
N ARG A 376 7.02 -7.85 -20.98
CA ARG A 376 8.23 -8.47 -21.54
C ARG A 376 8.21 -10.00 -21.49
N ALA A 377 7.61 -10.60 -20.46
CA ALA A 377 7.40 -12.05 -20.41
C ALA A 377 6.46 -12.50 -21.54
N LEU A 378 5.34 -11.80 -21.75
CA LEU A 378 4.39 -12.09 -22.82
C LEU A 378 5.00 -11.92 -24.21
N ALA A 379 5.83 -10.89 -24.41
CA ALA A 379 6.50 -10.60 -25.68
C ALA A 379 7.44 -11.73 -26.16
N THR A 380 7.85 -12.65 -25.28
CA THR A 380 8.63 -13.84 -25.66
C THR A 380 7.83 -14.84 -26.51
N GLY A 381 6.49 -14.75 -26.50
CA GLY A 381 5.60 -15.78 -27.07
C GLY A 381 5.58 -17.09 -26.27
N ARG A 382 6.23 -17.13 -25.11
CA ARG A 382 6.31 -18.32 -24.23
C ARG A 382 5.67 -18.12 -22.86
N CYS A 383 5.14 -16.94 -22.57
CA CYS A 383 4.32 -16.71 -21.39
C CYS A 383 2.88 -16.48 -21.80
N GLU A 384 1.95 -17.18 -21.16
CA GLU A 384 0.51 -16.95 -21.27
C GLU A 384 0.00 -16.38 -19.94
N LEU A 385 -0.80 -15.31 -20.00
CA LEU A 385 -1.42 -14.69 -18.83
C LEU A 385 -2.89 -15.11 -18.73
N LEU A 386 -3.27 -15.72 -17.62
CA LEU A 386 -4.65 -16.07 -17.29
C LEU A 386 -5.13 -15.19 -16.13
N MET A 387 -6.02 -14.26 -16.44
CA MET A 387 -6.60 -13.30 -15.48
C MET A 387 -7.91 -13.81 -14.87
N ASP A 388 -8.41 -13.10 -13.86
CA ASP A 388 -9.64 -13.44 -13.13
C ASP A 388 -9.67 -14.90 -12.66
N THR A 389 -8.52 -15.41 -12.19
CA THR A 389 -8.34 -16.82 -11.90
C THR A 389 -7.65 -17.05 -10.56
N GLU A 390 -8.33 -17.73 -9.65
CA GLU A 390 -7.79 -18.07 -8.33
C GLU A 390 -7.16 -19.46 -8.33
N ALA A 391 -5.92 -19.57 -7.85
CA ALA A 391 -5.36 -20.85 -7.46
C ALA A 391 -5.98 -21.28 -6.13
N VAL A 392 -6.55 -22.49 -6.10
CA VAL A 392 -7.26 -23.02 -4.93
C VAL A 392 -6.56 -24.16 -4.23
N GLU A 393 -5.65 -24.85 -4.93
CA GLU A 393 -4.88 -25.96 -4.39
C GLU A 393 -3.61 -26.19 -5.23
N VAL A 394 -2.52 -26.54 -4.55
CA VAL A 394 -1.27 -26.99 -5.16
C VAL A 394 -0.97 -28.40 -4.67
N VAL A 395 -0.83 -29.35 -5.60
CA VAL A 395 -0.49 -30.74 -5.28
C VAL A 395 0.93 -31.00 -5.76
N ASP A 396 1.83 -31.39 -4.85
CA ASP A 396 3.17 -31.86 -5.21
C ASP A 396 3.20 -33.39 -5.24
N ALA A 397 3.58 -33.97 -6.38
CA ALA A 397 3.66 -35.41 -6.56
C ALA A 397 4.98 -35.81 -7.25
N ALA A 398 5.35 -37.09 -7.17
CA ALA A 398 6.61 -37.58 -7.72
C ALA A 398 6.79 -37.32 -9.23
N GLY A 399 5.70 -37.25 -9.99
CA GLY A 399 5.69 -37.01 -11.44
C GLY A 399 5.50 -35.54 -11.85
N GLY A 400 5.59 -34.59 -10.91
CA GLY A 400 5.38 -33.17 -11.14
C GLY A 400 4.32 -32.58 -10.19
N ALA A 401 4.19 -31.26 -10.19
CA ALA A 401 3.15 -30.56 -9.46
C ALA A 401 1.92 -30.29 -10.33
N ARG A 402 0.79 -30.11 -9.67
CA ARG A 402 -0.48 -29.71 -10.29
C ARG A 402 -1.09 -28.56 -9.52
N VAL A 403 -1.72 -27.65 -10.23
CA VAL A 403 -2.43 -26.51 -9.67
C VAL A 403 -3.89 -26.58 -10.08
N ARG A 404 -4.78 -26.56 -9.10
CA ARG A 404 -6.22 -26.43 -9.33
C ARG A 404 -6.57 -24.94 -9.32
N LEU A 405 -7.27 -24.51 -10.37
CA LEU A 405 -7.60 -23.12 -10.66
C LEU A 405 -9.12 -22.97 -10.78
N LEU A 406 -9.64 -21.84 -10.29
CA LEU A 406 -11.01 -21.38 -10.55
C LEU A 406 -10.92 -20.13 -11.44
N ALA A 407 -11.22 -20.28 -12.73
CA ALA A 407 -11.17 -19.20 -13.70
C ALA A 407 -12.54 -18.52 -13.87
N GLY A 408 -12.58 -17.19 -14.05
CA GLY A 408 -13.80 -16.41 -13.94
C GLY A 408 -14.22 -16.19 -12.48
N ALA A 409 -13.25 -16.12 -11.57
CA ALA A 409 -13.47 -16.11 -10.12
C ALA A 409 -14.20 -14.85 -9.63
N SER A 410 -14.28 -13.77 -10.41
CA SER A 410 -15.13 -12.63 -10.07
C SER A 410 -16.63 -12.89 -10.27
N GLY A 411 -16.99 -13.91 -11.07
CA GLY A 411 -18.37 -14.30 -11.34
C GLY A 411 -18.95 -15.30 -10.33
N PRO A 412 -20.25 -15.63 -10.46
CA PRO A 412 -20.91 -16.64 -9.62
C PRO A 412 -20.48 -18.08 -9.94
N ASP A 413 -20.16 -18.37 -11.22
CA ASP A 413 -19.94 -19.71 -11.74
C ASP A 413 -18.53 -19.84 -12.38
N PRO A 414 -17.47 -20.01 -11.58
CA PRO A 414 -16.13 -20.17 -12.13
C PRO A 414 -15.97 -21.52 -12.82
N VAL A 415 -15.07 -21.58 -13.80
CA VAL A 415 -14.64 -22.83 -14.43
C VAL A 415 -13.46 -23.40 -13.68
N GLU A 416 -13.59 -24.64 -13.21
CA GLU A 416 -12.50 -25.37 -12.58
C GLU A 416 -11.55 -25.96 -13.63
N LEU A 417 -10.25 -25.76 -13.44
CA LEU A 417 -9.17 -26.31 -14.27
C LEU A 417 -8.10 -26.96 -13.39
N GLU A 418 -7.46 -28.01 -13.89
CA GLU A 418 -6.23 -28.57 -13.33
C GLU A 418 -5.11 -28.43 -14.36
N VAL A 419 -4.00 -27.81 -13.94
CA VAL A 419 -2.83 -27.58 -14.80
C VAL A 419 -1.61 -28.22 -14.17
N GLY A 420 -0.92 -29.09 -14.93
CA GLY A 420 0.34 -29.72 -14.50
C GLY A 420 1.57 -28.91 -14.90
N ALA A 421 2.59 -28.90 -14.05
CA ALA A 421 3.92 -28.39 -14.39
C ALA A 421 5.02 -29.04 -13.53
N PRO A 422 6.23 -29.21 -14.07
CA PRO A 422 7.38 -29.67 -13.29
C PRO A 422 7.89 -28.58 -12.33
N VAL A 423 7.47 -27.32 -12.50
CA VAL A 423 7.78 -26.21 -11.60
C VAL A 423 6.51 -25.41 -11.31
N VAL A 424 6.18 -25.21 -10.04
CA VAL A 424 5.13 -24.29 -9.59
C VAL A 424 5.77 -23.23 -8.69
N VAL A 425 5.56 -21.96 -9.02
CA VAL A 425 6.05 -20.84 -8.22
C VAL A 425 4.88 -20.08 -7.63
N VAL A 426 4.80 -20.03 -6.30
CA VAL A 426 3.78 -19.29 -5.55
C VAL A 426 4.32 -17.90 -5.20
N SER A 427 3.64 -16.86 -5.69
CA SER A 427 3.99 -15.45 -5.48
C SER A 427 2.73 -14.62 -5.15
N ALA A 428 1.91 -15.12 -4.22
CA ALA A 428 0.61 -14.53 -3.86
C ALA A 428 0.72 -13.49 -2.71
N GLY A 429 1.92 -13.20 -2.22
CA GLY A 429 2.21 -12.25 -1.14
C GLY A 429 2.15 -12.90 0.25
N ALA A 430 2.64 -12.18 1.26
CA ALA A 430 2.88 -12.73 2.60
C ALA A 430 1.64 -13.24 3.35
N VAL A 431 0.42 -12.96 2.89
CA VAL A 431 -0.80 -13.53 3.47
C VAL A 431 -1.33 -14.70 2.64
N GLU A 432 -1.49 -14.53 1.33
CA GLU A 432 -2.16 -15.56 0.51
C GLU A 432 -1.21 -16.71 0.14
N THR A 433 0.11 -16.49 0.06
CA THR A 433 1.09 -17.57 -0.15
C THR A 433 1.04 -18.64 0.94
N PRO A 434 1.22 -18.31 2.24
CA PRO A 434 1.11 -19.33 3.29
C PRO A 434 -0.32 -19.87 3.40
N ARG A 435 -1.37 -19.06 3.16
CA ARG A 435 -2.75 -19.54 3.19
C ARG A 435 -2.99 -20.64 2.15
N LEU A 436 -2.62 -20.40 0.89
CA LEU A 436 -2.79 -21.37 -0.20
C LEU A 436 -2.01 -22.66 0.08
N LEU A 437 -0.74 -22.53 0.49
CA LEU A 437 0.13 -23.68 0.76
C LEU A 437 -0.36 -24.52 1.95
N LEU A 438 -0.73 -23.87 3.07
CA LEU A 438 -1.31 -24.57 4.22
C LEU A 438 -2.64 -25.25 3.86
N ALA A 439 -3.51 -24.58 3.10
CA ALA A 439 -4.78 -25.15 2.66
C ALA A 439 -4.59 -26.33 1.70
N SER A 440 -3.44 -26.39 1.01
CA SER A 440 -3.03 -27.51 0.16
C SER A 440 -2.33 -28.64 0.93
N GLY A 441 -2.20 -28.53 2.26
CA GLY A 441 -1.49 -29.51 3.09
C GLY A 441 0.03 -29.52 2.88
N LEU A 442 0.60 -28.44 2.36
CA LEU A 442 2.03 -28.29 2.11
C LEU A 442 2.71 -27.40 3.15
N GLY A 443 4.02 -27.54 3.26
CA GLY A 443 4.86 -26.78 4.19
C GLY A 443 5.11 -27.49 5.52
N ASN A 444 5.98 -26.88 6.32
CA ASN A 444 6.35 -27.36 7.65
C ASN A 444 5.80 -26.41 8.73
N ASP A 445 6.22 -26.61 9.98
CA ASP A 445 5.79 -25.81 11.13
C ASP A 445 6.15 -24.32 11.04
N HIS A 446 7.05 -23.92 10.14
CA HIS A 446 7.46 -22.52 9.95
C HIS A 446 6.63 -21.77 8.92
N LEU A 447 5.90 -22.50 8.06
CA LEU A 447 5.01 -21.86 7.10
C LEU A 447 3.92 -21.06 7.84
N GLY A 448 3.80 -19.79 7.47
CA GLY A 448 2.93 -18.80 8.08
C GLY A 448 3.55 -18.03 9.24
N ARG A 449 4.65 -18.47 9.86
CA ARG A 449 5.24 -17.79 11.03
C ARG A 449 6.10 -16.58 10.66
N HIS A 450 6.54 -15.83 11.66
CA HIS A 450 7.48 -14.72 11.52
C HIS A 450 6.93 -13.54 10.71
N LEU A 451 5.60 -13.36 10.71
CA LEU A 451 4.97 -12.25 10.01
C LEU A 451 5.48 -10.91 10.57
N HIS A 452 6.11 -10.13 9.71
CA HIS A 452 6.61 -8.79 10.04
C HIS A 452 6.44 -7.81 8.89
N ASP A 453 6.52 -6.53 9.20
CA ASP A 453 6.35 -5.38 8.32
C ASP A 453 7.42 -4.34 8.70
N HIS A 454 7.08 -3.05 8.69
CA HIS A 454 7.92 -1.97 9.22
C HIS A 454 7.30 -1.32 10.45
N ARG A 455 8.14 -0.56 11.16
CA ARG A 455 7.68 0.46 12.11
C ARG A 455 7.65 1.80 11.39
N PHE A 456 6.47 2.35 11.20
CA PHE A 456 6.33 3.67 10.58
C PHE A 456 6.30 4.78 11.63
N VAL A 457 6.94 5.89 11.32
CA VAL A 457 6.90 7.10 12.16
C VAL A 457 6.60 8.30 11.30
N THR A 458 5.63 9.11 11.69
CA THR A 458 5.38 10.41 11.05
C THR A 458 5.67 11.52 12.05
N VAL A 459 6.53 12.46 11.67
CA VAL A 459 6.82 13.68 12.45
C VAL A 459 6.36 14.87 11.64
N LEU A 460 5.52 15.71 12.23
CA LEU A 460 4.90 16.88 11.60
C LEU A 460 5.27 18.15 12.37
N GLY A 461 5.35 19.27 11.68
CA GLY A 461 5.53 20.59 12.28
C GLY A 461 4.99 21.68 11.38
N GLU A 462 4.87 22.87 11.96
CA GLU A 462 4.51 24.07 11.20
C GLU A 462 5.76 24.69 10.56
N VAL A 463 5.59 25.22 9.35
CA VAL A 463 6.62 25.88 8.56
C VAL A 463 6.12 27.25 8.11
N ASP A 464 7.03 28.21 7.90
CA ASP A 464 6.70 29.60 7.56
C ASP A 464 6.28 29.79 6.08
N ARG A 465 6.36 28.74 5.27
CA ARG A 465 6.10 28.77 3.83
C ARG A 465 5.53 27.44 3.32
N PRO A 466 4.75 27.45 2.22
CA PRO A 466 4.32 26.22 1.56
C PRO A 466 5.50 25.37 1.08
N LEU A 467 5.48 24.07 1.41
CA LEU A 467 6.51 23.12 0.96
C LEU A 467 5.98 22.09 -0.05
N LYS A 468 4.71 21.68 0.06
CA LYS A 468 4.05 20.73 -0.86
C LYS A 468 2.67 21.22 -1.30
N ASP A 469 2.59 21.57 -2.58
CA ASP A 469 1.35 22.02 -3.24
C ASP A 469 0.82 20.98 -4.23
N TYR A 470 0.65 19.73 -3.76
CA TYR A 470 0.11 18.62 -4.56
C TYR A 470 0.83 18.41 -5.92
N ARG A 471 2.15 18.55 -5.91
CA ARG A 471 3.01 18.21 -7.06
C ARG A 471 3.82 16.97 -6.74
N GLY A 472 3.71 15.95 -7.60
CA GLY A 472 4.43 14.69 -7.43
C GLY A 472 5.83 14.68 -8.05
N PRO A 473 6.51 13.52 -8.03
CA PRO A 473 6.13 12.32 -7.27
C PRO A 473 6.32 12.59 -5.77
N GLY A 474 5.36 12.17 -4.94
CA GLY A 474 5.19 12.70 -3.59
C GLY A 474 6.39 12.67 -2.62
N HIS A 475 7.49 11.96 -2.88
CA HIS A 475 8.70 11.99 -2.05
C HIS A 475 9.91 12.43 -2.88
N SER A 476 10.81 13.20 -2.28
CA SER A 476 11.92 13.86 -3.00
C SER A 476 13.29 13.78 -2.33
N ILE A 477 13.34 13.51 -1.02
CA ILE A 477 14.59 13.52 -0.24
C ILE A 477 14.55 12.48 0.88
N ALA A 478 15.71 11.90 1.14
CA ALA A 478 15.93 11.01 2.28
C ALA A 478 17.28 11.22 2.93
N THR A 479 17.40 10.71 4.16
CA THR A 479 18.68 10.40 4.81
C THR A 479 18.68 8.93 5.24
N ARG A 480 19.81 8.25 5.03
CA ARG A 480 20.06 6.86 5.43
C ARG A 480 21.10 6.75 6.56
N ASP A 481 21.53 7.87 7.13
CA ASP A 481 22.60 7.92 8.14
C ASP A 481 22.23 7.24 9.47
N HIS A 482 20.94 6.94 9.66
CA HIS A 482 20.41 6.31 10.87
C HIS A 482 20.09 4.82 10.70
N GLU A 483 20.42 4.26 9.53
CA GLU A 483 20.35 2.81 9.28
C GLU A 483 21.65 2.15 9.72
N HIS A 484 21.51 1.14 10.58
CA HIS A 484 22.61 0.43 11.23
C HIS A 484 23.61 1.34 11.97
N ALA A 485 23.18 2.53 12.37
CA ALA A 485 24.00 3.47 13.13
C ALA A 485 23.76 3.32 14.63
N ALA A 486 24.73 3.72 15.45
CA ALA A 486 24.59 3.71 16.92
C ALA A 486 23.48 4.63 17.44
N THR A 487 22.95 5.53 16.60
CA THR A 487 21.89 6.48 16.97
C THR A 487 20.54 5.82 17.21
N ILE A 488 20.27 4.66 16.62
CA ILE A 488 19.02 3.90 16.80
C ILE A 488 19.38 2.42 16.88
N GLY A 489 18.88 1.72 17.90
CA GLY A 489 19.11 0.27 18.05
C GLY A 489 18.48 -0.55 16.91
N TRP A 490 18.85 -1.84 16.85
CA TRP A 490 18.17 -2.86 16.04
C TRP A 490 18.02 -2.53 14.54
N GLY A 491 19.04 -1.90 13.95
CA GLY A 491 19.08 -1.57 12.52
C GLY A 491 18.53 -0.19 12.18
N GLY A 492 17.76 0.46 13.06
CA GLY A 492 17.26 1.82 12.82
C GLY A 492 16.35 1.93 11.61
N GLY A 493 16.47 3.03 10.85
CA GLY A 493 15.67 3.20 9.64
C GLY A 493 15.94 4.43 8.79
N VAL A 494 15.47 4.36 7.54
CA VAL A 494 15.49 5.51 6.62
C VAL A 494 14.47 6.55 7.08
N ILE A 495 14.82 7.81 6.91
CA ILE A 495 13.87 8.92 7.08
C ILE A 495 13.76 9.65 5.74
N VAL A 496 12.52 9.80 5.28
CA VAL A 496 12.16 10.47 4.03
C VAL A 496 11.29 11.68 4.32
N ASP A 497 11.17 12.60 3.36
CA ASP A 497 10.16 13.65 3.44
C ASP A 497 8.75 13.06 3.49
N LEU A 498 7.76 13.75 4.07
CA LEU A 498 6.39 13.25 4.05
C LEU A 498 5.75 13.47 2.67
N MET A 499 5.05 12.48 2.14
CA MET A 499 4.27 12.65 0.91
C MET A 499 3.16 13.70 1.07
N GLY A 500 2.69 14.29 -0.04
CA GLY A 500 1.49 15.12 0.01
C GLY A 500 0.31 14.35 0.61
N ILE A 501 -0.26 14.85 1.70
CA ILE A 501 -1.40 14.23 2.37
C ILE A 501 -2.66 14.53 1.54
N LEU A 502 -3.48 13.52 1.23
CA LEU A 502 -4.69 13.74 0.44
C LEU A 502 -5.68 14.67 1.17
N PRO A 503 -6.44 15.51 0.44
CA PRO A 503 -7.34 16.50 1.02
C PRO A 503 -8.30 15.95 2.08
N LEU A 504 -8.95 14.81 1.81
CA LEU A 504 -9.86 14.17 2.76
C LEU A 504 -9.21 13.83 4.11
N THR A 505 -7.95 13.34 4.09
CA THR A 505 -7.21 13.02 5.32
C THR A 505 -6.91 14.30 6.11
N GLN A 506 -6.54 15.39 5.43
CA GLN A 506 -6.27 16.67 6.10
C GLN A 506 -7.53 17.28 6.72
N ALA A 507 -8.68 17.16 6.04
CA ALA A 507 -9.96 17.64 6.57
C ALA A 507 -10.44 16.82 7.77
N THR A 508 -10.28 15.49 7.71
CA THR A 508 -10.70 14.60 8.80
C THR A 508 -9.79 14.72 10.03
N GLU A 509 -8.48 14.82 9.81
CA GLU A 509 -7.46 14.82 10.86
C GLU A 509 -6.50 16.01 10.69
N PRO A 510 -6.92 17.23 11.04
CA PRO A 510 -6.07 18.40 10.85
C PRO A 510 -4.82 18.30 11.72
N THR A 511 -3.67 18.39 11.07
CA THR A 511 -2.36 18.16 11.67
C THR A 511 -1.76 19.40 12.34
N ALA A 512 -2.54 20.46 12.55
CA ALA A 512 -2.17 21.66 13.33
C ALA A 512 -3.02 21.79 14.62
N PRO A 513 -2.47 22.32 15.74
CA PRO A 513 -3.24 22.62 16.93
C PRO A 513 -4.30 23.71 16.68
N GLY A 514 -5.44 23.64 17.38
CA GLY A 514 -6.43 24.72 17.38
C GLY A 514 -7.24 24.87 16.09
N VAL A 515 -7.11 23.94 15.13
CA VAL A 515 -7.98 23.91 13.96
C VAL A 515 -9.39 23.54 14.41
N PRO A 516 -10.41 24.38 14.14
CA PRO A 516 -11.79 24.06 14.48
C PRO A 516 -12.23 22.75 13.84
N ALA A 517 -13.09 21.99 14.52
CA ALA A 517 -13.57 20.71 14.02
C ALA A 517 -14.44 20.86 12.76
N TRP A 518 -15.02 22.03 12.53
CA TRP A 518 -15.86 22.39 11.37
C TRP A 518 -16.02 23.92 11.28
N GLY A 519 -16.83 24.40 10.33
CA GLY A 519 -17.16 25.83 10.16
C GLY A 519 -16.14 26.61 9.32
N LEU A 520 -16.32 27.94 9.26
CA LEU A 520 -15.46 28.82 8.45
C LEU A 520 -13.98 28.73 8.84
N GLY A 521 -13.67 28.52 10.13
CA GLY A 521 -12.30 28.37 10.60
C GLY A 521 -11.62 27.12 10.03
N HIS A 522 -12.33 25.99 9.99
CA HIS A 522 -11.84 24.76 9.36
C HIS A 522 -11.65 24.94 7.85
N LYS A 523 -12.65 25.52 7.17
CA LYS A 523 -12.59 25.79 5.71
C LYS A 523 -11.41 26.69 5.34
N ARG A 524 -11.17 27.77 6.11
CA ARG A 524 -10.00 28.64 5.95
C ARG A 524 -8.68 27.89 6.20
N TRP A 525 -8.62 27.05 7.22
CA TRP A 525 -7.43 26.23 7.46
C TRP A 525 -7.16 25.27 6.29
N MET A 526 -8.18 24.61 5.74
CA MET A 526 -8.06 23.77 4.54
C MET A 526 -7.60 24.56 3.31
N ARG A 527 -7.94 25.84 3.19
CA ARG A 527 -7.48 26.71 2.09
C ARG A 527 -6.05 27.21 2.28
N GLU A 528 -5.69 27.59 3.51
CA GLU A 528 -4.49 28.40 3.77
C GLU A 528 -3.52 27.80 4.79
N GLY A 529 -4.02 27.13 5.83
CA GLY A 529 -3.19 26.62 6.93
C GLY A 529 -2.59 25.24 6.63
N ARG A 530 -3.28 24.39 5.86
CA ARG A 530 -2.78 23.04 5.54
C ARG A 530 -1.44 23.01 4.82
N ARG A 531 -1.09 24.09 4.08
CA ARG A 531 0.14 24.20 3.27
C ARG A 531 1.35 24.52 4.14
N THR A 532 1.13 25.02 5.36
CA THR A 532 2.17 25.33 6.33
C THR A 532 2.38 24.21 7.34
N VAL A 533 1.80 23.02 7.11
CA VAL A 533 2.09 21.82 7.89
C VAL A 533 2.81 20.81 7.01
N PHE A 534 3.99 20.40 7.44
CA PHE A 534 4.84 19.48 6.70
C PHE A 534 5.62 18.58 7.66
N GLY A 535 6.29 17.56 7.14
CA GLY A 535 6.92 16.56 7.98
C GLY A 535 7.89 15.64 7.27
N VAL A 536 8.37 14.69 8.06
CA VAL A 536 9.16 13.54 7.62
C VAL A 536 8.47 12.24 8.02
N PHE A 537 8.76 11.19 7.28
CA PHE A 537 8.26 9.84 7.46
C PHE A 537 9.44 8.88 7.62
N GLY A 538 9.48 8.13 8.71
CA GLY A 538 10.48 7.11 8.99
C GLY A 538 9.95 5.71 8.70
N ILE A 539 10.79 4.88 8.09
CA ILE A 539 10.54 3.46 7.87
C ILE A 539 11.60 2.70 8.65
N GLY A 540 11.19 2.00 9.70
CA GLY A 540 12.10 1.34 10.62
C GLY A 540 12.01 -0.17 10.54
N GLN A 541 13.15 -0.81 10.81
CA GLN A 541 13.24 -2.25 10.96
C GLN A 541 12.26 -2.72 12.05
N GLU A 542 11.52 -3.77 11.75
CA GLU A 542 10.76 -4.52 12.75
C GLU A 542 11.51 -5.80 13.16
N VAL A 543 11.65 -6.03 14.46
CA VAL A 543 12.18 -7.30 14.98
C VAL A 543 11.09 -8.38 14.90
N PRO A 544 11.28 -9.46 14.12
CA PRO A 544 10.25 -10.45 13.87
C PRO A 544 10.01 -11.34 15.09
N LEU A 545 8.77 -11.77 15.27
CA LEU A 545 8.33 -12.66 16.33
C LEU A 545 7.79 -13.98 15.74
N PRO A 546 8.12 -15.15 16.32
CA PRO A 546 7.61 -16.43 15.83
C PRO A 546 6.11 -16.60 16.08
N SER A 547 5.54 -15.83 17.02
CA SER A 547 4.11 -15.81 17.34
C SER A 547 3.28 -15.01 16.32
N SER A 548 3.90 -14.01 15.66
CA SER A 548 3.27 -13.29 14.57
C SER A 548 3.16 -14.21 13.35
N ARG A 549 1.95 -14.46 12.87
CA ARG A 549 1.73 -15.51 11.87
C ARG A 549 0.43 -15.40 11.09
N VAL A 550 0.42 -16.06 9.94
CA VAL A 550 -0.76 -16.46 9.16
C VAL A 550 -1.06 -17.92 9.47
N ARG A 551 -2.33 -18.24 9.77
CA ARG A 551 -2.83 -19.62 9.91
C ARG A 551 -4.17 -19.78 9.20
N LEU A 552 -4.62 -21.02 9.04
CA LEU A 552 -5.98 -21.27 8.56
C LEU A 552 -6.99 -21.08 9.70
N ASP A 553 -8.10 -20.43 9.41
CA ASP A 553 -9.22 -20.35 10.33
C ASP A 553 -10.07 -21.63 10.34
N ALA A 554 -10.47 -22.09 11.52
CA ALA A 554 -11.21 -23.33 11.67
C ALA A 554 -12.68 -23.22 11.26
N SER A 555 -13.31 -22.05 11.37
CA SER A 555 -14.75 -21.85 11.14
C SER A 555 -15.07 -20.92 9.96
N VAL A 556 -14.25 -19.90 9.71
CA VAL A 556 -14.47 -18.93 8.64
C VAL A 556 -13.98 -19.54 7.32
N ARG A 557 -14.83 -19.43 6.29
CA ARG A 557 -14.58 -19.93 4.94
C ARG A 557 -14.75 -18.80 3.94
N ASP A 558 -13.95 -18.83 2.88
CA ASP A 558 -14.20 -17.99 1.72
C ASP A 558 -15.37 -18.49 0.89
N ARG A 559 -15.71 -17.73 -0.15
CA ARG A 559 -16.81 -18.05 -1.05
C ARG A 559 -16.68 -19.38 -1.80
N TRP A 560 -15.50 -20.00 -1.78
CA TRP A 560 -15.20 -21.30 -2.38
C TRP A 560 -15.14 -22.43 -1.34
N GLY A 561 -15.48 -22.14 -0.08
CA GLY A 561 -15.45 -23.11 1.01
C GLY A 561 -14.03 -23.41 1.53
N ARG A 562 -13.00 -22.64 1.16
CA ARG A 562 -11.65 -22.79 1.70
C ARG A 562 -11.50 -22.03 3.01
N PRO A 563 -10.68 -22.51 3.96
CA PRO A 563 -10.38 -21.77 5.18
C PRO A 563 -9.88 -20.34 4.91
N ALA A 564 -10.41 -19.37 5.66
CA ALA A 564 -9.93 -18.00 5.67
C ALA A 564 -8.51 -17.91 6.28
N ALA A 565 -7.77 -16.86 5.93
CA ALA A 565 -6.55 -16.54 6.66
C ALA A 565 -6.89 -15.94 8.01
N ARG A 566 -6.25 -16.44 9.06
CA ARG A 566 -6.25 -15.87 10.40
C ARG A 566 -4.88 -15.30 10.71
N LEU A 567 -4.84 -14.01 11.03
CA LEU A 567 -3.64 -13.21 11.15
C LEU A 567 -3.43 -12.81 12.61
N ARG A 568 -2.26 -13.13 13.15
CA ARG A 568 -1.80 -12.62 14.44
C ARG A 568 -0.59 -11.74 14.23
N LYS A 569 -0.59 -10.55 14.82
CA LYS A 569 0.54 -9.63 14.78
C LYS A 569 0.88 -9.12 16.16
N ASP A 570 1.99 -9.61 16.68
CA ASP A 570 2.58 -9.14 17.93
C ASP A 570 3.72 -8.14 17.62
N THR A 571 4.03 -7.26 18.57
CA THR A 571 5.14 -6.29 18.45
C THR A 571 6.17 -6.55 19.55
N HIS A 572 7.44 -6.73 19.17
CA HIS A 572 8.54 -6.90 20.13
C HIS A 572 8.97 -5.53 20.70
N PRO A 573 9.35 -5.41 21.99
CA PRO A 573 9.81 -4.15 22.59
C PRO A 573 10.96 -3.46 21.83
N ALA A 574 11.94 -4.23 21.32
CA ALA A 574 13.00 -3.73 20.45
C ALA A 574 12.48 -2.94 19.24
N SER A 575 11.35 -3.34 18.65
CA SER A 575 10.73 -2.58 17.54
C SER A 575 10.17 -1.23 18.01
N LEU A 576 9.73 -1.12 19.26
CA LEU A 576 9.29 0.15 19.85
C LEU A 576 10.46 1.10 20.13
N GLU A 577 11.65 0.55 20.41
CA GLU A 577 12.90 1.31 20.52
C GLU A 577 13.28 1.93 19.17
N VAL A 578 13.19 1.16 18.07
CA VAL A 578 13.40 1.66 16.70
C VAL A 578 12.43 2.81 16.41
N GLU A 579 11.14 2.61 16.68
CA GLU A 579 10.10 3.61 16.46
C GLU A 579 10.34 4.90 17.27
N THR A 580 10.81 4.76 18.51
CA THR A 580 11.13 5.91 19.38
C THR A 580 12.36 6.66 18.87
N GLY A 581 13.44 5.95 18.56
CA GLY A 581 14.67 6.57 18.04
C GLY A 581 14.44 7.28 16.70
N MET A 582 13.67 6.68 15.78
CA MET A 582 13.33 7.35 14.51
C MET A 582 12.49 8.62 14.73
N ALA A 583 11.59 8.62 15.70
CA ALA A 583 10.82 9.83 16.04
C ALA A 583 11.72 10.94 16.56
N GLU A 584 12.67 10.62 17.43
CA GLU A 584 13.64 11.58 17.97
C GLU A 584 14.54 12.16 16.86
N VAL A 585 15.03 11.31 15.97
CA VAL A 585 15.80 11.75 14.80
C VAL A 585 14.96 12.62 13.86
N GLY A 586 13.73 12.21 13.55
CA GLY A 586 12.82 12.98 12.69
C GLY A 586 12.49 14.35 13.29
N VAL A 587 12.30 14.43 14.62
CA VAL A 587 12.12 15.70 15.34
C VAL A 587 13.35 16.59 15.18
N ARG A 588 14.56 16.04 15.37
CA ARG A 588 15.81 16.79 15.17
C ARG A 588 15.95 17.31 13.74
N TRP A 589 15.62 16.52 12.73
CA TRP A 589 15.69 16.96 11.33
C TRP A 589 14.72 18.12 11.06
N MET A 590 13.47 17.99 11.51
CA MET A 590 12.45 19.02 11.35
C MET A 590 12.82 20.31 12.07
N GLN A 591 13.29 20.24 13.31
CA GLN A 591 13.74 21.40 14.08
C GLN A 591 14.97 22.06 13.44
N ALA A 592 15.96 21.26 13.03
CA ALA A 592 17.13 21.78 12.34
C ALA A 592 16.75 22.45 11.03
N SER A 593 15.74 21.94 10.31
CA SER A 593 15.22 22.53 9.07
C SER A 593 14.45 23.84 9.28
N GLY A 594 14.00 24.11 10.52
CA GLY A 594 13.34 25.36 10.91
C GLY A 594 11.85 25.23 11.20
N ALA A 595 11.32 24.00 11.35
CA ALA A 595 9.92 23.81 11.72
C ALA A 595 9.68 24.13 13.19
N THR A 596 8.51 24.69 13.47
CA THR A 596 7.99 24.91 14.82
C THR A 596 6.94 23.85 15.16
N THR A 597 6.53 23.80 16.44
CA THR A 597 5.43 22.92 16.92
C THR A 597 5.60 21.45 16.52
N VAL A 598 6.86 21.01 16.37
CA VAL A 598 7.22 19.69 15.88
C VAL A 598 6.72 18.60 16.83
N ARG A 599 5.98 17.64 16.28
CA ARG A 599 5.36 16.55 17.04
C ARG A 599 5.35 15.26 16.24
N ARG A 600 5.57 14.16 16.95
CA ARG A 600 5.24 12.82 16.45
C ARG A 600 3.73 12.70 16.32
N HIS A 601 3.27 12.33 15.13
CA HIS A 601 1.89 11.91 14.94
C HIS A 601 1.66 10.54 15.61
N ARG A 602 0.61 10.44 16.42
CA ARG A 602 0.22 9.23 17.18
C ARG A 602 -1.25 8.93 16.89
N GLY A 603 -1.65 7.67 16.92
CA GLY A 603 -3.07 7.28 16.83
C GLY A 603 -3.37 6.07 15.94
N SER A 604 -2.46 5.73 15.02
CA SER A 604 -2.56 4.53 14.17
C SER A 604 -1.55 3.47 14.59
N ALA A 605 -1.96 2.19 14.63
CA ALA A 605 -1.03 1.08 14.75
C ALA A 605 -0.03 1.13 13.58
N THR A 606 1.27 1.15 13.89
CA THR A 606 2.33 1.39 12.90
C THR A 606 2.82 0.11 12.21
N ALA A 607 2.44 -1.06 12.73
CA ALA A 607 2.51 -2.34 12.02
C ALA A 607 1.12 -3.01 12.08
N SER A 608 0.70 -3.59 10.98
CA SER A 608 -0.58 -4.29 10.84
C SER A 608 -0.35 -5.73 10.44
N ALA A 609 -1.21 -6.64 10.92
CA ALA A 609 -1.22 -8.04 10.47
C ALA A 609 -1.49 -8.17 8.96
N ALA A 610 -2.02 -7.12 8.33
CA ALA A 610 -2.26 -7.03 6.90
C ALA A 610 -1.58 -5.81 6.24
N GLY A 611 -0.47 -5.34 6.81
CA GLY A 611 0.22 -4.14 6.33
C GLY A 611 0.87 -4.27 4.94
N GLU A 612 1.30 -3.14 4.39
CA GLU A 612 1.73 -2.98 2.99
C GLU A 612 3.10 -3.60 2.67
N HIS A 613 3.97 -3.79 3.67
CA HIS A 613 5.25 -4.48 3.50
C HIS A 613 5.33 -5.77 4.32
N SER A 614 4.17 -6.41 4.55
CA SER A 614 4.08 -7.72 5.19
C SER A 614 5.00 -8.75 4.52
N SER A 615 5.77 -9.48 5.33
CA SER A 615 6.89 -10.32 4.92
C SER A 615 7.12 -11.51 5.89
N GLY A 616 7.99 -12.44 5.48
CA GLY A 616 8.56 -13.49 6.34
C GLY A 616 7.76 -14.76 6.57
N THR A 617 6.54 -14.83 6.08
CA THR A 617 5.62 -15.95 6.31
C THR A 617 5.96 -17.25 5.58
N ALA A 618 6.97 -17.24 4.72
CA ALA A 618 7.56 -18.43 4.12
C ALA A 618 9.09 -18.29 4.09
N ARG A 619 9.68 -17.71 5.15
CA ARG A 619 11.07 -17.25 5.17
C ARG A 619 12.06 -18.32 4.71
N MET A 620 13.08 -17.86 4.00
CA MET A 620 14.22 -18.69 3.57
C MET A 620 15.14 -19.01 4.74
N GLY A 621 15.81 -20.16 4.66
CA GLY A 621 16.91 -20.53 5.52
C GLY A 621 17.49 -21.89 5.16
N GLU A 622 18.67 -22.18 5.69
CA GLU A 622 19.38 -23.45 5.42
C GLU A 622 18.73 -24.66 6.11
N ASP A 623 18.05 -24.43 7.23
CA ASP A 623 17.53 -25.50 8.09
C ASP A 623 15.98 -25.53 8.09
N PRO A 624 15.34 -26.64 7.68
CA PRO A 624 13.89 -26.80 7.73
C PRO A 624 13.31 -26.77 9.16
N ARG A 625 14.15 -26.88 10.20
CA ARG A 625 13.74 -26.70 11.60
C ARG A 625 13.60 -25.24 11.99
N HIS A 626 13.99 -24.29 11.13
CA HIS A 626 13.96 -22.85 11.41
C HIS A 626 13.42 -22.00 10.25
N SER A 627 13.10 -22.59 9.10
CA SER A 627 12.65 -21.88 7.89
C SER A 627 11.55 -22.67 7.18
N ALA A 628 10.74 -21.99 6.36
CA ALA A 628 9.71 -22.66 5.56
C ALA A 628 10.25 -23.06 4.17
N THR A 629 11.21 -22.30 3.66
CA THR A 629 11.82 -22.50 2.35
C THR A 629 13.34 -22.58 2.45
N GLY A 630 13.97 -23.23 1.48
CA GLY A 630 15.43 -23.22 1.32
C GLY A 630 15.96 -21.88 0.82
N PRO A 631 17.30 -21.70 0.73
CA PRO A 631 17.92 -20.49 0.20
C PRO A 631 17.53 -20.17 -1.24
N ASP A 632 17.11 -21.17 -2.01
CA ASP A 632 16.63 -21.08 -3.39
C ASP A 632 15.13 -20.77 -3.50
N GLY A 633 14.43 -20.60 -2.37
CA GLY A 633 12.98 -20.38 -2.33
C GLY A 633 12.16 -21.66 -2.49
N ARG A 634 12.77 -22.85 -2.57
CA ARG A 634 12.02 -24.12 -2.63
C ARG A 634 11.35 -24.41 -1.30
N LEU A 635 10.07 -24.77 -1.32
CA LEU A 635 9.32 -25.14 -0.12
C LEU A 635 9.86 -26.45 0.45
N HIS A 636 10.27 -26.45 1.73
CA HIS A 636 10.79 -27.65 2.38
C HIS A 636 9.77 -28.79 2.33
N GLY A 637 10.25 -30.00 2.06
CA GLY A 637 9.41 -31.19 1.92
C GLY A 637 8.73 -31.34 0.55
N THR A 638 8.94 -30.40 -0.38
CA THR A 638 8.43 -30.50 -1.76
C THR A 638 9.56 -30.64 -2.78
N ARG A 639 9.21 -31.10 -3.99
CA ARG A 639 10.16 -31.23 -5.11
C ARG A 639 10.00 -30.11 -6.13
N HIS A 640 8.76 -29.69 -6.37
CA HIS A 640 8.41 -28.84 -7.52
C HIS A 640 7.82 -27.48 -7.12
N VAL A 641 7.72 -27.17 -5.83
CA VAL A 641 7.04 -25.97 -5.34
C VAL A 641 8.06 -24.96 -4.80
N TYR A 642 8.05 -23.77 -5.38
CA TYR A 642 8.91 -22.66 -5.02
C TYR A 642 8.06 -21.46 -4.60
N VAL A 643 8.65 -20.56 -3.82
CA VAL A 643 8.06 -19.28 -3.44
C VAL A 643 8.98 -18.17 -3.97
N ALA A 644 8.41 -17.03 -4.36
CA ALA A 644 9.19 -15.91 -4.94
C ALA A 644 8.62 -14.53 -4.60
N ASP A 645 8.06 -14.33 -3.41
CA ASP A 645 7.51 -13.05 -2.94
C ASP A 645 8.09 -12.61 -1.58
N ALA A 646 7.54 -11.54 -1.00
CA ALA A 646 7.96 -10.97 0.30
C ALA A 646 7.93 -11.98 1.47
N SER A 647 7.14 -13.05 1.37
CA SER A 647 7.10 -14.11 2.38
C SER A 647 8.46 -14.78 2.56
N LEU A 648 9.36 -14.73 1.58
CA LEU A 648 10.72 -15.27 1.68
C LEU A 648 11.64 -14.53 2.64
N HIS A 649 11.36 -13.27 2.97
CA HIS A 649 12.30 -12.39 3.69
C HIS A 649 12.46 -12.83 5.16
N PRO A 650 13.66 -13.26 5.62
CA PRO A 650 13.88 -13.51 7.04
C PRO A 650 13.78 -12.23 7.89
N THR A 651 14.22 -11.10 7.30
CA THR A 651 14.08 -9.72 7.80
C THR A 651 13.74 -8.81 6.62
N ASN A 652 12.97 -7.75 6.86
CA ASN A 652 12.51 -6.86 5.79
C ASN A 652 13.32 -5.56 5.62
N GLY A 653 14.42 -5.42 6.35
CA GLY A 653 15.19 -4.18 6.39
C GLY A 653 14.37 -3.00 6.92
N SER A 654 14.87 -1.80 6.63
CA SER A 654 14.24 -0.54 7.03
C SER A 654 13.87 0.35 5.84
N VAL A 655 13.63 -0.26 4.68
CA VAL A 655 13.27 0.42 3.43
C VAL A 655 12.19 -0.36 2.68
N ASN A 656 11.45 0.28 1.75
CA ASN A 656 10.44 -0.42 0.95
C ASN A 656 11.03 -1.66 0.25
N PRO A 657 10.42 -2.85 0.40
CA PRO A 657 11.08 -4.12 0.07
C PRO A 657 10.94 -4.53 -1.39
N THR A 658 10.14 -3.84 -2.20
CA THR A 658 9.74 -4.33 -3.52
C THR A 658 10.92 -4.55 -4.46
N LEU A 659 11.94 -3.69 -4.44
CA LEU A 659 13.12 -3.90 -5.27
C LEU A 659 13.87 -5.17 -4.83
N THR A 660 13.97 -5.43 -3.53
CA THR A 660 14.50 -6.68 -2.96
C THR A 660 13.68 -7.89 -3.35
N ILE A 661 12.35 -7.78 -3.36
CA ILE A 661 11.45 -8.86 -3.83
C ILE A 661 11.76 -9.19 -5.29
N MET A 662 11.87 -8.19 -6.16
CA MET A 662 12.19 -8.40 -7.58
C MET A 662 13.59 -9.00 -7.78
N ALA A 663 14.60 -8.44 -7.09
CA ALA A 663 15.97 -8.95 -7.14
C ALA A 663 16.03 -10.42 -6.68
N ASN A 664 15.38 -10.74 -5.56
CA ASN A 664 15.38 -12.11 -5.03
C ASN A 664 14.59 -13.06 -5.95
N ALA A 665 13.49 -12.62 -6.57
CA ALA A 665 12.77 -13.39 -7.56
C ALA A 665 13.61 -13.70 -8.81
N PHE A 666 14.44 -12.76 -9.29
CA PHE A 666 15.40 -13.03 -10.35
C PHE A 666 16.44 -14.09 -9.92
N ARG A 667 16.97 -13.98 -8.69
CA ARG A 667 17.90 -14.98 -8.13
C ARG A 667 17.26 -16.37 -8.04
N VAL A 668 16.05 -16.45 -7.49
CA VAL A 668 15.27 -17.70 -7.38
C VAL A 668 15.03 -18.30 -8.77
N ALA A 669 14.63 -17.49 -9.76
CA ALA A 669 14.42 -17.98 -11.12
C ALA A 669 15.70 -18.53 -11.76
N ASP A 670 16.84 -17.88 -11.55
CA ASP A 670 18.13 -18.35 -12.08
C ASP A 670 18.56 -19.66 -11.40
N ARG A 671 18.26 -19.85 -10.10
CA ARG A 671 18.46 -21.14 -9.40
C ARG A 671 17.56 -22.24 -9.94
N ILE A 672 16.27 -21.95 -10.12
CA ILE A 672 15.32 -22.89 -10.74
C ILE A 672 15.79 -23.32 -12.13
N LEU A 673 16.33 -22.41 -12.93
CA LEU A 673 16.86 -22.71 -14.26
C LEU A 673 18.14 -23.55 -14.22
N ALA A 674 19.02 -23.32 -13.24
CA ALA A 674 20.23 -24.11 -13.05
C ALA A 674 19.90 -25.56 -12.64
N ASP A 675 18.89 -25.73 -11.78
CA ASP A 675 18.45 -27.03 -11.25
C ASP A 675 17.20 -27.56 -11.97
N TRP A 676 16.98 -27.12 -13.22
CA TRP A 676 15.74 -27.41 -13.94
C TRP A 676 15.50 -28.92 -14.03
N PRO A 677 14.32 -29.43 -13.62
CA PRO A 677 14.00 -30.85 -13.74
C PRO A 677 13.99 -31.26 -15.22
N GLY A 678 14.92 -32.15 -15.58
CA GLY A 678 15.15 -32.62 -16.95
C GLY A 678 14.09 -33.56 -17.51
#